data_AF-A0AAV0Y7T6-F1
#
_entry.id   AF-A0AAV0Y7T6-F1
#
_cell.length_a   1.000
_cell.length_b   1.000
_cell.length_c   1.000
_cell.angle_alpha   90.00
_cell.angle_beta   90.00
_cell.angle_gamma   90.00
#
_symmetry.space_group_name_H-M   'P 1'
#
loop_
_entity.id
_entity.type
_entity.pdbx_description
1 polymer ?
#
loop_
_entity_poly.entity_id
_entity_poly.type
_entity_poly.pdbx_seq_one_letter_code
_entity_poly.pdbx_strand_id
1 'polypeptide(L)'
;MSGNKCQYLNCGKSKKMFPNLKMYRFPKDERKELWIINSGNTNLFSIEPDKLHNRYICQEHFPPESFIQNFTQNRLIDTAIPYNYKSDAQPSTSSGFDKNDKSEQEYNILKSTPTKTYYTRSKSDIVELVFPSPPSMFSTPQKIKITNIIDMPSPNLKMKSNLIEIDTPRKINLKKKLKQKNKLIHNKITHISKLKKRVQTFNTRNNVKNSINIHNFPSINSKAIVTMQLKDRRRPWTLNEKNLALNLYYKSPTAYKFLRTQKVNLPGPSTIRRWIGQSKFLPGFSKLFFSHIQKKFESSDYKEKACTVCFDEMYIKEFIEYSKEFDFIEGFEDLGHYGRTNKSANCVLVFMAQGIYSPWKFPIAYFLAHSGVNKTILKNLIIDVLQKLFEVGLCPKIIVCDQGTNNQSALKSLDVSEDNPFFFINDNKIFSLFDVPHLLKSIRNNLINACFIKDNKIISFDDIKKTYELDKQNHKSRSLVKITDAHIYPSSFQKMRVKLAAQLLSNSMSAAIRTCIQTGQLQSNTSSNTADFIEFINNLFDCLNSRSLYSNNPYLCALTDVGTVKNFLIGASEYFINLQKLKKGKLTQPPCFKGFTQTINGVLQFFEAEKSNDIVFLMTNRLNQDRLENLFSIFRQNGGYNKNPTARTIRTSIRSNCIFSLCTSKGTNCEAAQEDANPVIIDPVRPLNKIDFNSSTSSSSSDTECNSNLSLCILSSDEDSVNIDNNTDVSLEDCSVTYFAGYLGYKCMNKFNCNQCQLELFMDKNLNDKKQLLLINKNYISINNESGLKAPSNNFNNVVNKMLNIFENNYEKYLNKKKIRFQLTELVKNNKTVIKWLDESMKNCLEHKMYIIDQLLICKIFNKTKMFSTTSKLAKLSKLKILNHI
;
A
#
# COMPACT_ATOMS: atom_id res chain seq x y z
N MET A 1 35.42 -58.69 15.50
CA MET A 1 34.38 -58.08 14.64
C MET A 1 34.57 -56.55 14.59
N SER A 2 34.98 -55.96 13.45
CA SER A 2 34.98 -54.48 13.26
C SER A 2 35.08 -53.99 11.80
N GLY A 3 34.91 -54.86 10.81
CA GLY A 3 35.13 -54.56 9.37
C GLY A 3 34.09 -53.67 8.67
N ASN A 4 33.34 -52.82 9.39
CA ASN A 4 32.30 -51.95 8.81
C ASN A 4 32.43 -50.47 9.23
N LYS A 5 33.51 -50.08 9.92
CA LYS A 5 33.82 -48.69 10.33
C LYS A 5 35.00 -48.13 9.53
N CYS A 6 34.93 -46.84 9.19
CA CYS A 6 36.07 -46.08 8.67
C CYS A 6 37.22 -46.10 9.69
N GLN A 7 38.46 -46.31 9.25
CA GLN A 7 39.65 -46.34 10.11
C GLN A 7 40.42 -45.01 10.14
N TYR A 8 39.96 -43.97 9.44
CA TYR A 8 40.56 -42.63 9.49
C TYR A 8 40.34 -42.00 10.87
N LEU A 9 41.36 -41.34 11.40
CA LEU A 9 41.34 -40.70 12.73
C LEU A 9 40.14 -39.77 12.87
N ASN A 10 39.42 -39.88 13.99
CA ASN A 10 38.22 -39.09 14.34
C ASN A 10 37.02 -39.15 13.37
N CYS A 11 37.04 -40.00 12.33
CA CYS A 11 35.92 -40.11 11.38
C CYS A 11 34.67 -40.77 11.98
N GLY A 12 34.82 -41.88 12.71
CA GLY A 12 33.72 -42.62 13.37
C GLY A 12 32.66 -43.29 12.46
N LYS A 13 32.53 -42.85 11.19
CA LYS A 13 31.47 -43.29 10.27
C LYS A 13 31.51 -44.78 9.97
N SER A 14 30.34 -45.39 9.82
CA SER A 14 30.18 -46.82 9.53
C SER A 14 29.17 -47.08 8.43
N LYS A 15 29.33 -48.18 7.69
CA LYS A 15 28.39 -48.58 6.62
C LYS A 15 26.96 -48.85 7.16
N LYS A 16 26.84 -49.17 8.46
CA LYS A 16 25.54 -49.38 9.14
C LYS A 16 24.84 -48.05 9.48
N MET A 17 25.58 -47.00 9.84
CA MET A 17 25.01 -45.67 10.12
C MET A 17 24.85 -44.81 8.85
N PHE A 18 25.68 -45.03 7.83
CA PHE A 18 25.69 -44.24 6.60
C PHE A 18 25.64 -45.16 5.36
N PRO A 19 24.47 -45.73 5.02
CA PRO A 19 24.34 -46.70 3.92
C PRO A 19 24.65 -46.11 2.53
N ASN A 20 24.48 -44.79 2.36
CA ASN A 20 24.75 -44.07 1.11
C ASN A 20 26.23 -43.66 0.96
N LEU A 21 27.08 -43.87 1.98
CA LEU A 21 28.49 -43.48 1.99
C LEU A 21 29.36 -44.64 1.53
N LYS A 22 30.18 -44.45 0.49
CA LYS A 22 31.08 -45.50 0.01
C LYS A 22 32.30 -45.64 0.91
N MET A 23 32.75 -46.89 1.02
CA MET A 23 33.84 -47.36 1.88
C MET A 23 34.80 -48.14 1.00
N TYR A 24 36.06 -47.69 0.92
CA TYR A 24 37.12 -48.29 0.12
C TYR A 24 38.04 -49.13 1.00
N ARG A 25 38.38 -50.34 0.53
CA ARG A 25 39.33 -51.23 1.22
C ARG A 25 40.75 -50.71 1.08
N PHE A 26 41.61 -51.03 2.04
CA PHE A 26 43.04 -50.78 1.92
C PHE A 26 43.61 -51.54 0.69
N PRO A 27 44.45 -50.90 -0.14
CA PRO A 27 45.08 -51.56 -1.28
C PRO A 27 46.06 -52.66 -0.83
N LYS A 28 46.37 -53.61 -1.72
CA LYS A 28 47.39 -54.64 -1.48
C LYS A 28 48.80 -54.18 -1.93
N ASP A 29 48.85 -53.18 -2.79
CA ASP A 29 50.05 -52.58 -3.36
C ASP A 29 50.78 -51.67 -2.35
N GLU A 30 51.94 -51.12 -2.75
CA GLU A 30 52.80 -50.21 -1.96
C GLU A 30 52.04 -49.02 -1.33
N ARG A 31 50.94 -48.57 -1.95
CA ARG A 31 50.03 -47.54 -1.43
C ARG A 31 49.47 -47.84 -0.03
N LYS A 32 49.52 -49.08 0.44
CA LYS A 32 49.02 -49.49 1.77
C LYS A 32 49.64 -48.67 2.91
N GLU A 33 50.93 -48.34 2.80
CA GLU A 33 51.69 -47.62 3.84
C GLU A 33 51.32 -46.13 3.85
N LEU A 34 51.22 -45.52 2.67
CA LEU A 34 50.73 -44.15 2.50
C LEU A 34 49.29 -43.99 3.02
N TRP A 35 48.43 -44.99 2.83
CA TRP A 35 47.07 -45.00 3.39
C TRP A 35 47.06 -45.12 4.91
N ILE A 36 47.97 -45.90 5.52
CA ILE A 36 48.12 -45.97 6.98
C ILE A 36 48.57 -44.60 7.51
N ILE A 37 49.67 -44.05 6.98
CA ILE A 37 50.26 -42.77 7.41
C ILE A 37 49.23 -41.64 7.32
N ASN A 38 48.58 -41.49 6.16
CA ASN A 38 47.62 -40.41 5.95
C ASN A 38 46.32 -40.59 6.75
N SER A 39 45.96 -41.81 7.17
CA SER A 39 44.80 -42.04 8.03
C SER A 39 44.98 -41.59 9.49
N GLY A 40 46.22 -41.39 9.96
CA GLY A 40 46.53 -40.97 11.32
C GLY A 40 46.25 -42.00 12.43
N ASN A 41 45.85 -43.23 12.08
CA ASN A 41 45.47 -44.25 13.05
C ASN A 41 46.62 -45.23 13.33
N THR A 42 47.33 -44.99 14.43
CA THR A 42 48.52 -45.77 14.86
C THR A 42 48.25 -47.26 15.04
N ASN A 43 47.01 -47.66 15.36
CA ASN A 43 46.62 -49.06 15.54
C ASN A 43 46.61 -49.88 14.24
N LEU A 44 46.83 -49.27 13.07
CA LEU A 44 46.91 -49.98 11.79
C LEU A 44 48.30 -50.55 11.50
N PHE A 45 49.36 -50.04 12.13
CA PHE A 45 50.73 -50.54 11.96
C PHE A 45 50.95 -51.94 12.57
N SER A 46 50.15 -52.34 13.57
CA SER A 46 50.25 -53.63 14.27
C SER A 46 49.36 -54.73 13.68
N ILE A 47 48.78 -54.53 12.49
CA ILE A 47 47.86 -55.48 11.84
C ILE A 47 48.54 -56.15 10.64
N GLU A 48 48.51 -57.48 10.60
CA GLU A 48 49.00 -58.26 9.44
C GLU A 48 48.38 -57.81 8.10
N PRO A 49 49.12 -57.84 6.97
CA PRO A 49 48.67 -57.33 5.68
C PRO A 49 47.31 -57.89 5.19
N ASP A 50 47.07 -59.20 5.36
CA ASP A 50 45.81 -59.83 4.94
C ASP A 50 44.60 -59.41 5.79
N LYS A 51 44.83 -59.10 7.07
CA LYS A 51 43.83 -58.54 7.97
C LYS A 51 43.60 -57.04 7.71
N LEU A 52 44.61 -56.32 7.21
CA LEU A 52 44.52 -54.91 6.82
C LEU A 52 43.62 -54.68 5.60
N HIS A 53 43.68 -55.56 4.57
CA HIS A 53 42.82 -55.44 3.38
C HIS A 53 41.31 -55.47 3.70
N ASN A 54 40.93 -56.04 4.84
CA ASN A 54 39.55 -56.07 5.34
C ASN A 54 39.13 -54.82 6.15
N ARG A 55 39.98 -53.79 6.19
CA ARG A 55 39.70 -52.46 6.76
C ARG A 55 39.27 -51.46 5.68
N TYR A 56 38.63 -50.37 6.07
CA TYR A 56 38.04 -49.41 5.13
C TYR A 56 38.29 -47.94 5.50
N ILE A 57 38.32 -47.06 4.49
CA ILE A 57 38.27 -45.59 4.61
C ILE A 57 37.06 -45.08 3.79
N CYS A 58 36.31 -44.08 4.27
CA CYS A 58 35.16 -43.54 3.54
C CYS A 58 35.56 -42.57 2.41
N GLN A 59 34.66 -42.37 1.45
CA GLN A 59 34.89 -41.53 0.26
C GLN A 59 35.25 -40.06 0.55
N GLU A 60 34.89 -39.53 1.71
CA GLU A 60 35.11 -38.12 2.07
C GLU A 60 36.59 -37.80 2.34
N HIS A 61 37.42 -38.79 2.68
CA HIS A 61 38.84 -38.59 2.93
C HIS A 61 39.69 -38.64 1.64
N PHE A 62 39.09 -38.65 0.46
CA PHE A 62 39.80 -38.64 -0.82
C PHE A 62 39.49 -37.35 -1.61
N PRO A 63 40.48 -36.73 -2.27
CA PRO A 63 40.23 -35.56 -3.09
C PRO A 63 39.37 -35.91 -4.32
N PRO A 64 38.60 -34.96 -4.89
CA PRO A 64 37.72 -35.22 -6.04
C PRO A 64 38.44 -35.82 -7.26
N GLU A 65 39.73 -35.52 -7.42
CA GLU A 65 40.61 -35.99 -8.48
C GLU A 65 41.00 -37.47 -8.33
N SER A 66 40.86 -38.07 -7.15
CA SER A 66 41.12 -39.49 -6.91
C SER A 66 40.05 -40.44 -7.49
N PHE A 67 39.02 -39.93 -8.17
CA PHE A 67 37.91 -40.72 -8.70
C PHE A 67 37.87 -40.71 -10.23
N ILE A 68 37.67 -41.88 -10.85
CA ILE A 68 37.60 -42.02 -12.33
C ILE A 68 36.43 -41.20 -12.94
N GLN A 69 35.40 -40.88 -12.14
CA GLN A 69 34.28 -40.03 -12.54
C GLN A 69 33.89 -39.09 -11.39
N ASN A 70 34.24 -37.80 -11.52
CA ASN A 70 34.07 -36.76 -10.50
C ASN A 70 32.62 -36.61 -9.98
N PHE A 71 31.62 -36.98 -10.79
CA PHE A 71 30.19 -36.83 -10.46
C PHE A 71 29.57 -38.00 -9.70
N THR A 72 30.17 -39.19 -9.72
CA THR A 72 29.58 -40.41 -9.13
C THR A 72 30.39 -40.99 -7.99
N GLN A 73 31.66 -40.60 -7.83
CA GLN A 73 32.60 -41.12 -6.82
C GLN A 73 32.54 -42.66 -6.75
N ASN A 74 32.44 -43.33 -7.91
CA ASN A 74 32.10 -44.75 -7.95
C ASN A 74 33.29 -45.68 -7.71
N ARG A 75 34.50 -45.27 -8.14
CA ARG A 75 35.74 -46.06 -8.10
C ARG A 75 36.93 -45.11 -8.02
N LEU A 76 37.91 -45.44 -7.17
CA LEU A 76 39.18 -44.73 -7.06
C LEU A 76 40.11 -45.05 -8.24
N ILE A 77 40.99 -44.11 -8.60
CA ILE A 77 42.10 -44.35 -9.53
C ILE A 77 43.22 -45.18 -8.87
N ASP A 78 44.06 -45.82 -9.69
CA ASP A 78 45.13 -46.71 -9.19
C ASP A 78 46.30 -45.94 -8.52
N THR A 79 46.30 -44.61 -8.55
CA THR A 79 47.22 -43.72 -7.80
C THR A 79 46.55 -43.01 -6.62
N ALA A 80 45.30 -43.35 -6.26
CA ALA A 80 44.55 -42.63 -5.22
C ALA A 80 45.15 -42.80 -3.81
N ILE A 81 45.25 -41.68 -3.09
CA ILE A 81 45.76 -41.57 -1.72
C ILE A 81 44.81 -40.66 -0.93
N PRO A 82 44.44 -40.99 0.33
CA PRO A 82 43.59 -40.11 1.14
C PRO A 82 44.33 -38.85 1.59
N TYR A 83 43.59 -37.80 1.97
CA TYR A 83 44.13 -36.60 2.61
C TYR A 83 45.00 -36.95 3.82
N ASN A 84 46.02 -36.13 4.09
CA ASN A 84 46.85 -36.32 5.27
C ASN A 84 46.07 -35.89 6.53
N TYR A 85 46.13 -36.69 7.60
CA TYR A 85 45.40 -36.40 8.84
C TYR A 85 45.77 -35.05 9.49
N LYS A 86 46.91 -34.45 9.13
CA LYS A 86 47.37 -33.12 9.59
C LYS A 86 47.11 -31.96 8.62
N SER A 87 46.54 -32.17 7.43
CA SER A 87 46.35 -31.09 6.44
C SER A 87 45.00 -30.37 6.58
N ASP A 88 45.02 -29.03 6.57
CA ASP A 88 43.83 -28.15 6.63
C ASP A 88 42.84 -28.32 5.47
N ALA A 89 43.20 -29.09 4.44
CA ALA A 89 42.36 -29.38 3.27
C ALA A 89 41.25 -30.45 3.52
N GLN A 90 41.08 -30.93 4.76
CA GLN A 90 40.07 -31.95 5.06
C GLN A 90 38.63 -31.40 5.03
N PRO A 91 37.67 -32.12 4.42
CA PRO A 91 36.25 -31.82 4.62
C PRO A 91 35.84 -32.16 6.05
N SER A 92 35.18 -31.21 6.71
CA SER A 92 34.80 -31.29 8.13
C SER A 92 33.73 -32.35 8.39
N THR A 93 34.16 -33.57 8.75
CA THR A 93 33.26 -34.65 9.17
C THR A 93 32.86 -34.50 10.64
N SER A 94 31.80 -33.76 10.90
CA SER A 94 31.28 -33.55 12.26
C SER A 94 30.52 -34.76 12.81
N SER A 95 31.08 -35.37 13.86
CA SER A 95 30.33 -36.10 14.89
C SER A 95 31.11 -36.04 16.20
N GLY A 96 30.85 -34.99 16.98
CA GLY A 96 31.58 -34.74 18.24
C GLY A 96 31.12 -35.63 19.40
N PHE A 97 32.04 -35.84 20.33
CA PHE A 97 31.77 -36.11 21.75
C PHE A 97 32.87 -35.42 22.55
N ASP A 98 32.49 -34.43 23.37
CA ASP A 98 33.40 -33.62 24.15
C ASP A 98 34.00 -34.35 25.36
N LYS A 99 35.14 -33.84 25.82
CA LYS A 99 35.50 -33.68 27.25
C LYS A 99 36.73 -32.78 27.38
N ASN A 100 36.57 -31.69 28.14
CA ASN A 100 37.47 -31.00 29.09
C ASN A 100 39.01 -30.91 28.79
N ASP A 101 39.75 -29.86 29.18
CA ASP A 101 39.62 -28.98 30.36
C ASP A 101 40.34 -27.59 30.17
N LYS A 102 40.51 -26.84 31.28
CA LYS A 102 40.74 -25.37 31.44
C LYS A 102 42.15 -24.77 31.18
N SER A 103 42.25 -23.47 31.56
CA SER A 103 43.38 -22.51 31.70
C SER A 103 43.88 -21.82 30.42
N GLU A 104 43.82 -20.48 30.27
CA GLU A 104 44.50 -19.37 31.01
C GLU A 104 46.03 -19.33 30.70
N GLN A 105 46.70 -18.22 30.37
CA GLN A 105 46.38 -16.77 30.41
C GLN A 105 47.20 -15.96 29.37
N GLU A 106 46.72 -14.76 29.02
CA GLU A 106 47.38 -13.51 28.57
C GLU A 106 48.76 -13.48 27.85
N TYR A 107 48.90 -12.65 26.80
CA TYR A 107 49.66 -11.38 26.90
C TYR A 107 49.39 -10.41 25.72
N ASN A 108 49.62 -9.14 26.02
CA ASN A 108 48.99 -7.93 25.50
C ASN A 108 49.89 -7.15 24.47
N ILE A 109 49.38 -6.03 23.93
CA ILE A 109 50.13 -4.82 23.45
C ILE A 109 50.60 -4.68 21.97
N LEU A 110 49.83 -3.86 21.21
CA LEU A 110 50.19 -2.65 20.42
C LEU A 110 51.45 -2.60 19.51
N LYS A 111 51.30 -2.20 18.22
CA LYS A 111 51.29 -0.78 17.76
C LYS A 111 51.10 -0.59 16.23
N SER A 112 50.89 0.66 15.83
CA SER A 112 50.49 1.21 14.52
C SER A 112 51.62 1.41 13.48
N THR A 113 51.33 1.16 12.19
CA THR A 113 51.62 1.93 10.91
C THR A 113 52.92 2.78 10.76
N PRO A 114 53.51 3.04 9.54
CA PRO A 114 52.86 3.17 8.22
C PRO A 114 53.69 2.80 6.94
N THR A 115 53.22 3.21 5.74
CA THR A 115 53.96 3.50 4.46
C THR A 115 54.66 2.35 3.68
N LYS A 116 54.28 2.06 2.42
CA LYS A 116 54.75 2.64 1.11
C LYS A 116 56.22 2.28 0.76
N THR A 117 56.65 1.93 -0.47
CA THR A 117 56.04 1.81 -1.84
C THR A 117 57.17 1.37 -2.83
N TYR A 118 57.04 0.59 -3.92
CA TYR A 118 56.60 0.99 -5.29
C TYR A 118 56.73 -0.13 -6.36
N TYR A 119 55.83 -0.08 -7.38
CA TYR A 119 55.99 -0.48 -8.82
C TYR A 119 56.24 -1.96 -9.22
N THR A 120 55.77 -2.49 -10.39
CA THR A 120 55.06 -1.91 -11.58
C THR A 120 54.23 -2.93 -12.41
N ARG A 121 53.12 -2.47 -13.04
CA ARG A 121 52.48 -2.90 -14.34
C ARG A 121 51.96 -4.36 -14.54
N SER A 122 50.93 -4.67 -15.36
CA SER A 122 49.87 -3.90 -16.10
C SER A 122 48.82 -4.84 -16.75
N LYS A 123 47.77 -4.42 -17.49
CA LYS A 123 46.63 -3.47 -17.24
C LYS A 123 45.82 -3.20 -18.55
N SER A 124 44.92 -4.11 -18.99
CA SER A 124 43.86 -3.84 -20.00
C SER A 124 42.65 -4.78 -19.73
N ASP A 125 41.38 -4.53 -20.12
CA ASP A 125 40.82 -3.59 -21.10
C ASP A 125 39.67 -2.72 -20.54
N ILE A 126 39.58 -1.47 -21.02
CA ILE A 126 38.36 -0.67 -21.12
C ILE A 126 38.37 -0.12 -22.56
N VAL A 127 37.23 -0.11 -23.25
CA VAL A 127 37.07 0.57 -24.55
C VAL A 127 35.85 1.48 -24.52
N GLU A 128 35.99 2.58 -25.25
CA GLU A 128 35.34 3.88 -25.06
C GLU A 128 34.16 4.13 -26.03
N LEU A 129 33.36 5.16 -25.76
CA LEU A 129 32.25 5.60 -26.60
C LEU A 129 32.69 6.69 -27.60
N VAL A 130 32.53 6.44 -28.91
CA VAL A 130 32.62 7.49 -29.94
C VAL A 130 31.49 7.32 -30.98
N PHE A 131 30.94 8.43 -31.44
CA PHE A 131 29.77 8.53 -32.34
C PHE A 131 30.12 8.40 -33.83
N PRO A 132 29.20 7.92 -34.68
CA PRO A 132 29.23 8.12 -36.13
C PRO A 132 28.24 9.21 -36.61
N SER A 133 28.67 9.98 -37.60
CA SER A 133 27.85 10.93 -38.39
C SER A 133 27.87 10.53 -39.88
N PRO A 134 27.23 11.31 -40.78
CA PRO A 134 25.95 11.00 -41.43
C PRO A 134 26.09 10.24 -42.79
N PRO A 135 24.98 9.74 -43.38
CA PRO A 135 25.02 9.03 -44.65
C PRO A 135 25.10 9.98 -45.86
N SER A 136 25.95 9.65 -46.83
CA SER A 136 25.84 10.17 -48.20
C SER A 136 25.04 9.19 -49.06
N MET A 137 24.04 9.71 -49.78
CA MET A 137 23.41 8.99 -50.88
C MET A 137 24.28 9.10 -52.13
N PHE A 138 24.24 8.13 -53.04
CA PHE A 138 23.95 8.39 -54.46
C PHE A 138 23.46 7.14 -55.21
N SER A 139 22.54 7.42 -56.12
CA SER A 139 21.91 6.67 -57.22
C SER A 139 22.94 6.26 -58.33
N THR A 140 22.71 5.39 -59.35
CA THR A 140 21.59 4.53 -59.81
C THR A 140 22.09 3.41 -60.80
N PRO A 141 21.63 3.22 -62.07
CA PRO A 141 20.75 2.09 -62.45
C PRO A 141 21.15 1.25 -63.71
N GLN A 142 20.21 0.39 -64.19
CA GLN A 142 20.13 -0.29 -65.52
C GLN A 142 21.03 -1.55 -65.70
N LYS A 143 20.73 -2.58 -66.53
CA LYS A 143 19.67 -2.91 -67.54
C LYS A 143 19.52 -4.47 -67.54
N ILE A 144 18.33 -5.10 -67.56
CA ILE A 144 17.49 -5.54 -68.72
C ILE A 144 18.06 -6.70 -69.59
N LYS A 145 17.20 -7.72 -69.86
CA LYS A 145 17.36 -8.98 -70.67
C LYS A 145 18.30 -10.03 -70.02
N ILE A 146 18.03 -11.35 -70.05
CA ILE A 146 17.35 -12.28 -70.99
C ILE A 146 16.48 -13.27 -70.15
N THR A 147 15.14 -13.40 -70.23
CA THR A 147 14.23 -14.00 -71.25
C THR A 147 14.50 -15.44 -71.73
N ASN A 148 13.62 -16.36 -71.30
CA ASN A 148 12.99 -17.44 -72.08
C ASN A 148 13.84 -18.57 -72.74
N ILE A 149 13.98 -19.70 -72.05
CA ILE A 149 14.12 -21.08 -72.60
C ILE A 149 13.60 -22.04 -71.50
N ILE A 150 12.65 -22.97 -71.65
CA ILE A 150 11.65 -23.33 -72.68
C ILE A 150 10.42 -23.87 -71.91
N ASP A 151 9.21 -23.46 -72.29
CA ASP A 151 8.01 -24.30 -72.15
C ASP A 151 7.82 -25.05 -73.49
N MET A 152 7.66 -26.37 -73.47
CA MET A 152 7.03 -27.08 -74.60
C MET A 152 6.37 -28.39 -74.14
N PRO A 153 5.23 -28.78 -74.75
CA PRO A 153 4.39 -29.86 -74.27
C PRO A 153 4.79 -31.27 -74.77
N SER A 154 4.10 -32.25 -74.19
CA SER A 154 4.19 -33.70 -74.37
C SER A 154 4.23 -34.23 -75.81
N PRO A 155 4.80 -35.44 -76.00
CA PRO A 155 4.29 -36.40 -76.96
C PRO A 155 3.65 -37.60 -76.24
N ASN A 156 2.38 -37.88 -76.56
CA ASN A 156 1.77 -39.19 -76.35
C ASN A 156 2.57 -40.24 -77.14
N LEU A 157 3.15 -41.23 -76.45
CA LEU A 157 3.74 -42.40 -77.10
C LEU A 157 2.94 -43.66 -76.77
N LYS A 158 2.45 -44.26 -77.85
CA LYS A 158 1.63 -45.47 -77.91
C LYS A 158 2.25 -46.62 -77.11
N MET A 159 1.41 -47.59 -76.70
CA MET A 159 1.85 -48.87 -76.15
C MET A 159 3.05 -49.43 -76.92
N LYS A 160 4.18 -49.62 -76.25
CA LYS A 160 5.20 -50.56 -76.68
C LYS A 160 5.06 -51.83 -75.85
N SER A 161 4.95 -52.94 -76.56
CA SER A 161 4.94 -54.30 -76.02
C SER A 161 6.15 -54.57 -75.12
N ASN A 162 5.96 -55.46 -74.15
CA ASN A 162 7.04 -55.97 -73.30
C ASN A 162 8.05 -56.76 -74.15
N LEU A 163 9.06 -56.08 -74.69
CA LEU A 163 10.28 -56.70 -75.16
C LEU A 163 11.26 -56.78 -73.99
N ILE A 164 11.55 -58.00 -73.57
CA ILE A 164 12.53 -58.29 -72.51
C ILE A 164 13.93 -58.03 -73.09
N GLU A 165 14.39 -56.78 -73.00
CA GLU A 165 15.83 -56.49 -73.12
C GLU A 165 16.54 -57.20 -71.95
N ILE A 166 17.20 -58.33 -72.24
CA ILE A 166 18.12 -58.95 -71.30
C ILE A 166 19.30 -57.99 -71.12
N ASP A 167 19.27 -57.21 -70.03
CA ASP A 167 20.36 -56.31 -69.69
C ASP A 167 21.67 -57.11 -69.58
N THR A 168 22.65 -56.79 -70.44
CA THR A 168 23.98 -57.38 -70.33
C THR A 168 24.57 -57.13 -68.93
N PRO A 169 25.51 -57.96 -68.43
CA PRO A 169 26.07 -57.80 -67.08
C PRO A 169 26.62 -56.38 -66.82
N ARG A 170 27.15 -55.73 -67.86
CA ARG A 170 27.59 -54.32 -67.86
C ARG A 170 26.43 -53.34 -67.65
N LYS A 171 25.28 -53.54 -68.30
CA LYS A 171 24.06 -52.73 -68.20
C LYS A 171 23.39 -52.90 -66.82
N ILE A 172 23.37 -54.12 -66.25
CA ILE A 172 22.93 -54.37 -64.86
C ILE A 172 23.82 -53.63 -63.85
N ASN A 173 25.15 -53.71 -64.01
CA ASN A 173 26.08 -53.07 -63.08
C ASN A 173 26.02 -51.52 -63.18
N LEU A 174 25.79 -50.99 -64.38
CA LEU A 174 25.46 -49.57 -64.61
C LEU A 174 24.14 -49.17 -63.93
N LYS A 175 23.05 -49.96 -64.04
CA LYS A 175 21.79 -49.71 -63.33
C LYS A 175 21.97 -49.75 -61.80
N LYS A 176 22.80 -50.66 -61.26
CA LYS A 176 23.17 -50.67 -59.82
C LYS A 176 23.93 -49.39 -59.41
N LYS A 177 24.94 -48.95 -60.18
CA LYS A 177 25.67 -47.69 -59.94
C LYS A 177 24.75 -46.46 -60.03
N LEU A 178 23.81 -46.44 -60.99
CA LEU A 178 22.77 -45.40 -61.09
C LEU A 178 21.86 -45.37 -59.87
N LYS A 179 21.36 -46.52 -59.41
CA LYS A 179 20.51 -46.62 -58.21
C LYS A 179 21.25 -46.14 -56.95
N GLN A 180 22.55 -46.44 -56.82
CA GLN A 180 23.40 -45.91 -55.73
C GLN A 180 23.61 -44.39 -55.84
N LYS A 181 23.94 -43.86 -57.03
CA LYS A 181 24.06 -42.41 -57.25
C LYS A 181 22.75 -41.67 -56.98
N ASN A 182 21.60 -42.22 -57.40
CA ASN A 182 20.29 -41.64 -57.13
C ASN A 182 19.94 -41.66 -55.63
N LYS A 183 20.31 -42.71 -54.88
CA LYS A 183 20.18 -42.73 -53.40
C LYS A 183 21.07 -41.66 -52.75
N LEU A 184 22.30 -41.47 -53.23
CA LEU A 184 23.20 -40.39 -52.80
C LEU A 184 22.63 -38.99 -53.10
N ILE A 185 22.04 -38.78 -54.28
CA ILE A 185 21.36 -37.54 -54.66
C ILE A 185 20.16 -37.29 -53.74
N HIS A 186 19.32 -38.29 -53.48
CA HIS A 186 18.18 -38.17 -52.57
C HIS A 186 18.62 -37.83 -51.13
N ASN A 187 19.71 -38.44 -50.64
CA ASN A 187 20.31 -38.09 -49.35
C ASN A 187 20.83 -36.64 -49.32
N LYS A 188 21.46 -36.16 -50.40
CA LYS A 188 21.87 -34.75 -50.52
C LYS A 188 20.66 -33.80 -50.57
N ILE A 189 19.62 -34.13 -51.33
CA ILE A 189 18.38 -33.33 -51.42
C ILE A 189 17.67 -33.24 -50.05
N THR A 190 17.55 -34.34 -49.31
CA THR A 190 16.96 -34.34 -47.97
C THR A 190 17.81 -33.57 -46.96
N HIS A 191 19.15 -33.60 -47.08
CA HIS A 191 20.04 -32.75 -46.28
C HIS A 191 19.87 -31.26 -46.62
N ILE A 192 19.83 -30.90 -47.90
CA ILE A 192 19.57 -29.52 -48.38
C ILE A 192 18.20 -29.04 -47.89
N SER A 193 17.16 -29.88 -47.91
CA SER A 193 15.83 -29.56 -47.38
C SER A 193 15.87 -29.26 -45.87
N LYS A 194 16.59 -30.06 -45.08
CA LYS A 194 16.82 -29.81 -43.65
C LYS A 194 17.58 -28.50 -43.41
N LEU A 195 18.59 -28.18 -44.23
CA LEU A 195 19.33 -26.92 -44.16
C LEU A 195 18.45 -25.71 -44.55
N LYS A 196 17.68 -25.78 -45.64
CA LYS A 196 16.73 -24.73 -46.04
C LYS A 196 15.72 -24.43 -44.93
N LYS A 197 15.15 -25.47 -44.29
CA LYS A 197 14.27 -25.29 -43.11
C LYS A 197 14.98 -24.59 -41.95
N ARG A 198 16.24 -24.96 -41.63
CA ARG A 198 17.04 -24.28 -40.59
C ARG A 198 17.25 -22.79 -40.90
N VAL A 199 17.66 -22.46 -42.12
CA VAL A 199 17.85 -21.06 -42.57
C VAL A 199 16.53 -20.27 -42.46
N GLN A 200 15.42 -20.85 -42.91
CA GLN A 200 14.10 -20.19 -42.82
C GLN A 200 13.67 -19.93 -41.35
N THR A 201 13.93 -20.87 -40.43
CA THR A 201 13.70 -20.65 -38.98
C THR A 201 14.67 -19.66 -38.33
N PHE A 202 15.87 -19.48 -38.88
CA PHE A 202 16.83 -18.47 -38.42
C PHE A 202 16.39 -17.08 -38.85
N ASN A 203 16.04 -16.90 -40.13
CA ASN A 203 15.59 -15.62 -40.69
C ASN A 203 14.31 -15.11 -40.01
N THR A 204 13.32 -15.99 -39.78
CA THR A 204 12.10 -15.61 -39.03
C THR A 204 12.41 -15.17 -37.59
N ARG A 205 13.30 -15.88 -36.87
CA ARG A 205 13.76 -15.45 -35.53
C ARG A 205 14.48 -14.11 -35.55
N ASN A 206 15.28 -13.84 -36.59
CA ASN A 206 16.01 -12.58 -36.70
C ASN A 206 15.05 -11.42 -37.01
N ASN A 207 14.08 -11.61 -37.91
CA ASN A 207 13.05 -10.62 -38.21
C ASN A 207 12.22 -10.26 -36.97
N VAL A 208 11.82 -11.26 -36.15
CA VAL A 208 11.12 -11.03 -34.88
C VAL A 208 11.98 -10.25 -33.87
N LYS A 209 13.28 -10.56 -33.75
CA LYS A 209 14.19 -9.78 -32.88
C LYS A 209 14.32 -8.33 -33.36
N ASN A 210 14.45 -8.13 -34.67
CA ASN A 210 14.57 -6.80 -35.26
C ASN A 210 13.28 -5.99 -35.05
N SER A 211 12.10 -6.60 -35.23
CA SER A 211 10.83 -5.91 -34.99
C SER A 211 10.65 -5.49 -33.52
N ILE A 212 11.13 -6.27 -32.54
CA ILE A 212 11.11 -5.91 -31.10
C ILE A 212 12.12 -4.81 -30.76
N ASN A 213 13.20 -4.68 -31.53
CA ASN A 213 14.18 -3.60 -31.36
C ASN A 213 13.71 -2.29 -32.00
N ILE A 214 13.01 -2.37 -33.13
CA ILE A 214 12.44 -1.22 -33.85
C ILE A 214 11.15 -0.71 -33.19
N HIS A 215 10.32 -1.59 -32.62
CA HIS A 215 9.05 -1.20 -32.00
C HIS A 215 9.27 -0.32 -30.76
N ASN A 216 8.76 0.91 -30.79
CA ASN A 216 8.80 1.81 -29.64
C ASN A 216 7.78 1.38 -28.58
N PHE A 217 8.27 0.85 -27.45
CA PHE A 217 7.42 0.34 -26.38
C PHE A 217 7.01 1.45 -25.40
N PRO A 218 5.74 1.55 -24.98
CA PRO A 218 5.29 2.57 -24.02
C PRO A 218 6.00 2.54 -22.65
N SER A 219 6.64 1.41 -22.29
CA SER A 219 7.47 1.31 -21.10
C SER A 219 8.48 0.16 -21.16
N ILE A 220 9.55 0.26 -20.38
CA ILE A 220 10.50 -0.85 -20.10
C ILE A 220 9.79 -2.12 -19.63
N ASN A 221 8.72 -2.00 -18.82
CA ASN A 221 7.94 -3.14 -18.36
C ASN A 221 7.14 -3.80 -19.48
N SER A 222 6.56 -3.03 -20.41
CA SER A 222 5.86 -3.59 -21.57
C SER A 222 6.81 -4.34 -22.51
N LYS A 223 8.02 -3.81 -22.77
CA LYS A 223 9.07 -4.51 -23.52
C LYS A 223 9.47 -5.80 -22.81
N ALA A 224 9.66 -5.78 -21.49
CA ALA A 224 10.01 -6.96 -20.71
C ALA A 224 8.93 -8.06 -20.76
N ILE A 225 7.63 -7.74 -20.65
CA ILE A 225 6.55 -8.73 -20.78
C ILE A 225 6.63 -9.47 -22.14
N VAL A 226 6.89 -8.75 -23.23
CA VAL A 226 7.01 -9.34 -24.57
C VAL A 226 8.27 -10.18 -24.72
N THR A 227 9.43 -9.70 -24.24
CA THR A 227 10.67 -10.49 -24.28
C THR A 227 10.62 -11.75 -23.40
N MET A 228 9.83 -11.74 -22.32
CA MET A 228 9.56 -12.93 -21.52
C MET A 228 8.75 -13.98 -22.30
N GLN A 229 7.74 -13.59 -23.09
CA GLN A 229 6.95 -14.56 -23.87
C GLN A 229 7.79 -15.24 -24.94
N LEU A 230 8.69 -14.49 -25.57
CA LEU A 230 9.57 -14.95 -26.66
C LEU A 230 10.89 -15.58 -26.18
N LYS A 231 11.00 -15.87 -24.87
CA LYS A 231 12.24 -16.35 -24.24
C LYS A 231 12.47 -17.84 -24.49
N ASP A 232 13.62 -18.17 -25.13
CA ASP A 232 14.12 -19.54 -25.23
C ASP A 232 14.38 -20.20 -23.85
N ARG A 233 14.16 -21.52 -23.76
CA ARG A 233 14.33 -22.30 -22.52
C ARG A 233 15.72 -22.14 -21.88
N ARG A 234 16.78 -22.04 -22.69
CA ARG A 234 18.18 -21.96 -22.24
C ARG A 234 18.66 -20.55 -21.88
N ARG A 235 17.94 -19.47 -22.27
CA ARG A 235 18.38 -18.10 -21.96
C ARG A 235 18.22 -17.80 -20.46
N PRO A 236 19.14 -17.07 -19.80
CA PRO A 236 18.83 -16.43 -18.52
C PRO A 236 17.72 -15.38 -18.64
N TRP A 237 17.20 -14.95 -17.49
CA TRP A 237 16.25 -13.83 -17.37
C TRP A 237 17.04 -12.54 -17.18
N THR A 238 16.65 -11.47 -17.89
CA THR A 238 17.33 -10.16 -17.79
C THR A 238 16.93 -9.42 -16.50
N LEU A 239 17.65 -8.35 -16.14
CA LEU A 239 17.33 -7.56 -14.94
C LEU A 239 15.91 -6.99 -14.97
N ASN A 240 15.48 -6.43 -16.11
CA ASN A 240 14.13 -5.87 -16.26
C ASN A 240 13.04 -6.95 -16.14
N GLU A 241 13.28 -8.16 -16.68
CA GLU A 241 12.36 -9.30 -16.55
C GLU A 241 12.30 -9.84 -15.12
N LYS A 242 13.44 -9.88 -14.41
CA LYS A 242 13.49 -10.20 -12.98
C LYS A 242 12.68 -9.20 -12.18
N ASN A 243 12.93 -7.90 -12.36
CA ASN A 243 12.25 -6.83 -11.63
C ASN A 243 10.74 -6.83 -11.89
N LEU A 244 10.31 -7.00 -13.15
CA LEU A 244 8.89 -7.09 -13.49
C LEU A 244 8.23 -8.34 -12.91
N ALA A 245 8.89 -9.50 -12.99
CA ALA A 245 8.36 -10.74 -12.42
C ALA A 245 8.31 -10.71 -10.88
N LEU A 246 9.26 -10.05 -10.22
CA LEU A 246 9.26 -9.77 -8.78
C LEU A 246 8.07 -8.86 -8.44
N ASN A 247 7.94 -7.71 -9.10
CA ASN A 247 6.85 -6.75 -8.87
C ASN A 247 5.47 -7.39 -9.06
N LEU A 248 5.30 -8.22 -10.10
CA LEU A 248 4.04 -8.94 -10.36
C LEU A 248 3.76 -10.01 -9.30
N TYR A 249 4.78 -10.79 -8.89
CA TYR A 249 4.65 -11.80 -7.85
C TYR A 249 4.32 -11.19 -6.48
N TYR A 250 4.95 -10.06 -6.13
CA TYR A 250 4.69 -9.34 -4.88
C TYR A 250 3.33 -8.66 -4.86
N LYS A 251 2.87 -8.04 -5.97
CA LYS A 251 1.53 -7.45 -6.06
C LYS A 251 0.42 -8.49 -5.86
N SER A 252 0.59 -9.70 -6.42
CA SER A 252 -0.35 -10.80 -6.17
C SER A 252 0.27 -12.16 -6.52
N PRO A 253 0.66 -12.97 -5.52
CA PRO A 253 1.13 -14.34 -5.75
C PRO A 253 0.05 -15.24 -6.36
N THR A 254 -1.24 -14.94 -6.12
CA THR A 254 -2.38 -15.68 -6.69
C THR A 254 -2.57 -15.34 -8.16
N ALA A 255 -2.58 -14.05 -8.54
CA ALA A 255 -2.64 -13.65 -9.95
C ALA A 255 -1.40 -14.12 -10.73
N TYR A 256 -0.21 -14.07 -10.11
CA TYR A 256 1.02 -14.61 -10.73
C TYR A 256 0.94 -16.11 -10.99
N LYS A 257 0.41 -16.89 -10.02
CA LYS A 257 0.14 -18.32 -10.23
C LYS A 257 -0.88 -18.54 -11.35
N PHE A 258 -1.99 -17.79 -11.33
CA PHE A 258 -3.04 -17.86 -12.36
C PHE A 258 -2.49 -17.58 -13.76
N LEU A 259 -1.72 -16.51 -13.96
CA LEU A 259 -1.09 -16.18 -15.24
C LEU A 259 -0.18 -17.32 -15.74
N ARG A 260 0.56 -17.99 -14.84
CA ARG A 260 1.34 -19.19 -15.19
C ARG A 260 0.47 -20.39 -15.56
N THR A 261 -0.70 -20.57 -14.92
CA THR A 261 -1.69 -21.58 -15.32
C THR A 261 -2.26 -21.27 -16.71
N GLN A 262 -2.47 -19.99 -17.04
CA GLN A 262 -2.81 -19.52 -18.40
C GLN A 262 -1.63 -19.55 -19.39
N LYS A 263 -0.58 -20.33 -19.10
CA LYS A 263 0.62 -20.54 -19.94
C LYS A 263 1.44 -19.27 -20.26
N VAL A 264 1.25 -18.16 -19.55
CA VAL A 264 2.13 -16.97 -19.64
C VAL A 264 3.52 -17.36 -19.13
N ASN A 265 4.56 -17.05 -19.91
CA ASN A 265 5.94 -17.45 -19.64
C ASN A 265 6.54 -16.58 -18.52
N LEU A 266 6.24 -16.94 -17.27
CA LEU A 266 6.79 -16.30 -16.07
C LEU A 266 7.69 -17.28 -15.29
N PRO A 267 8.74 -16.77 -14.60
CA PRO A 267 9.61 -17.56 -13.74
C PRO A 267 8.86 -18.46 -12.75
N GLY A 268 9.46 -19.60 -12.38
CA GLY A 268 8.91 -20.45 -11.33
C GLY A 268 8.88 -19.71 -9.98
N PRO A 269 7.85 -19.89 -9.13
CA PRO A 269 7.83 -19.30 -7.78
C PRO A 269 9.06 -19.65 -6.92
N SER A 270 9.67 -20.83 -7.13
CA SER A 270 10.95 -21.21 -6.54
C SER A 270 12.11 -20.31 -7.02
N THR A 271 12.18 -20.02 -8.32
CA THR A 271 13.14 -19.08 -8.92
C THR A 271 12.93 -17.66 -8.39
N ILE A 272 11.67 -17.20 -8.26
CA ILE A 272 11.35 -15.90 -7.65
C ILE A 272 11.86 -15.85 -6.20
N ARG A 273 11.52 -16.83 -5.36
CA ARG A 273 12.03 -16.93 -3.97
C ARG A 273 13.56 -16.93 -3.90
N ARG A 274 14.24 -17.57 -4.86
CA ARG A 274 15.71 -17.55 -4.94
C ARG A 274 16.28 -16.19 -5.35
N TRP A 275 15.65 -15.46 -6.26
CA TRP A 275 16.09 -14.10 -6.66
C TRP A 275 15.82 -13.04 -5.61
N ILE A 276 14.73 -13.19 -4.87
CA ILE A 276 14.42 -12.38 -3.69
C ILE A 276 15.58 -12.45 -2.68
N GLY A 277 16.30 -13.58 -2.65
CA GLY A 277 17.42 -13.81 -1.78
C GLY A 277 17.01 -14.02 -0.32
N GLN A 278 17.97 -14.49 0.47
CA GLN A 278 17.83 -14.66 1.91
C GLN A 278 18.24 -13.36 2.62
N SER A 279 17.47 -12.28 2.42
CA SER A 279 17.76 -11.02 3.11
C SER A 279 17.35 -11.13 4.59
N LYS A 280 18.38 -11.15 5.45
CA LYS A 280 18.31 -11.36 6.90
C LYS A 280 17.73 -10.15 7.65
N PHE A 281 16.47 -9.82 7.41
CA PHE A 281 15.72 -8.84 8.20
C PHE A 281 15.28 -9.45 9.54
N LEU A 282 16.23 -9.80 10.39
CA LEU A 282 15.97 -10.21 11.77
C LEU A 282 15.46 -9.00 12.60
N PRO A 283 14.90 -9.23 13.80
CA PRO A 283 14.55 -8.14 14.72
C PRO A 283 15.74 -7.21 15.01
N GLY A 284 15.44 -5.94 15.25
CA GLY A 284 16.44 -4.87 15.30
C GLY A 284 16.81 -4.27 13.93
N PHE A 285 18.07 -3.90 13.77
CA PHE A 285 18.55 -3.04 12.69
C PHE A 285 19.24 -3.83 11.56
N SER A 286 18.72 -3.71 10.34
CA SER A 286 19.29 -4.38 9.16
C SER A 286 20.41 -3.54 8.53
N LYS A 287 21.69 -3.87 8.80
CA LYS A 287 22.87 -3.15 8.29
C LYS A 287 22.83 -2.89 6.77
N LEU A 288 22.39 -3.88 5.99
CA LEU A 288 22.25 -3.77 4.53
C LEU A 288 21.13 -2.81 4.10
N PHE A 289 20.06 -2.69 4.89
CA PHE A 289 18.98 -1.77 4.61
C PHE A 289 19.38 -0.32 4.90
N PHE A 290 20.03 -0.09 6.03
CA PHE A 290 20.54 1.24 6.40
C PHE A 290 21.58 1.77 5.41
N SER A 291 22.49 0.93 4.90
CA SER A 291 23.45 1.36 3.85
C SER A 291 22.78 1.66 2.49
N HIS A 292 21.62 1.08 2.20
CA HIS A 292 20.81 1.46 1.03
C HIS A 292 20.03 2.76 1.26
N ILE A 293 19.57 3.03 2.49
CA ILE A 293 18.97 4.32 2.85
C ILE A 293 20.03 5.43 2.72
N GLN A 294 21.24 5.21 3.23
CA GLN A 294 22.34 6.17 3.17
C GLN A 294 22.61 6.62 1.73
N LYS A 295 22.82 5.67 0.81
CA LYS A 295 22.99 5.93 -0.63
C LYS A 295 21.78 6.57 -1.30
N LYS A 296 20.57 6.39 -0.77
CA LYS A 296 19.35 7.00 -1.32
C LYS A 296 19.25 8.49 -0.97
N PHE A 297 19.72 8.89 0.21
CA PHE A 297 19.61 10.26 0.72
C PHE A 297 20.95 11.02 0.74
N GLU A 298 22.05 10.42 0.29
CA GLU A 298 23.39 11.02 0.28
C GLU A 298 23.38 12.45 -0.33
N SER A 299 22.84 12.57 -1.55
CA SER A 299 22.68 13.83 -2.29
C SER A 299 21.32 14.52 -2.12
N SER A 300 20.55 14.17 -1.08
CA SER A 300 19.22 14.76 -0.84
C SER A 300 19.29 16.05 -0.02
N ASP A 301 18.38 16.98 -0.29
CA ASP A 301 18.24 18.23 0.48
C ASP A 301 17.61 18.00 1.86
N TYR A 302 17.68 19.02 2.73
CA TYR A 302 17.04 19.00 4.04
C TYR A 302 15.55 18.61 3.96
N LYS A 303 14.80 19.19 3.02
CA LYS A 303 13.36 18.92 2.80
C LYS A 303 13.06 17.45 2.44
N GLU A 304 14.03 16.74 1.86
CA GLU A 304 13.93 15.30 1.61
C GLU A 304 14.38 14.43 2.80
N LYS A 305 15.36 14.90 3.60
CA LYS A 305 15.93 14.21 4.77
C LYS A 305 15.10 14.35 6.04
N ALA A 306 14.36 15.45 6.20
CA ALA A 306 13.53 15.76 7.37
C ALA A 306 12.40 14.74 7.53
N CYS A 307 12.37 14.04 8.67
CA CYS A 307 11.44 12.93 8.88
C CYS A 307 10.83 12.84 10.29
N THR A 308 9.63 12.26 10.31
CA THR A 308 8.90 11.83 11.50
C THR A 308 9.13 10.34 11.70
N VAL A 309 9.39 9.92 12.94
CA VAL A 309 9.50 8.52 13.35
C VAL A 309 8.26 8.13 14.15
N CYS A 310 7.40 7.31 13.56
CA CYS A 310 6.23 6.77 14.24
C CYS A 310 6.55 5.38 14.79
N PHE A 311 6.07 5.06 16.00
CA PHE A 311 6.14 3.70 16.54
C PHE A 311 4.84 3.31 17.24
N ASP A 312 4.48 2.03 17.11
CA ASP A 312 3.28 1.44 17.69
C ASP A 312 3.47 -0.08 17.83
N GLU A 313 2.65 -0.69 18.67
CA GLU A 313 2.67 -2.12 18.99
C GLU A 313 1.47 -2.85 18.33
N MET A 314 1.68 -4.10 17.92
CA MET A 314 0.57 -4.94 17.46
C MET A 314 0.65 -6.37 17.98
N TYR A 315 -0.49 -6.89 18.42
CA TYR A 315 -0.63 -8.31 18.76
C TYR A 315 -0.44 -9.21 17.54
N ILE A 316 0.44 -10.19 17.72
CA ILE A 316 0.80 -11.26 16.78
C ILE A 316 0.34 -12.61 17.34
N LYS A 317 0.34 -13.65 16.50
CA LYS A 317 0.07 -15.00 16.98
C LYS A 317 1.32 -15.54 17.69
N GLU A 318 1.18 -15.87 18.97
CA GLU A 318 2.11 -16.74 19.69
C GLU A 318 2.27 -18.06 18.94
N PHE A 319 3.42 -18.24 18.30
CA PHE A 319 3.71 -19.40 17.48
C PHE A 319 5.22 -19.58 17.32
N ILE A 320 5.69 -20.73 17.79
CA ILE A 320 7.10 -21.10 17.84
C ILE A 320 7.41 -22.00 16.64
N GLU A 321 8.39 -21.63 15.82
CA GLU A 321 8.72 -22.34 14.57
C GLU A 321 10.23 -22.39 14.28
N TYR A 322 10.80 -23.60 14.17
CA TYR A 322 12.21 -23.76 13.81
C TYR A 322 12.51 -23.22 12.42
N SER A 323 13.62 -22.49 12.29
CA SER A 323 14.06 -21.81 11.08
C SER A 323 15.39 -22.38 10.59
N LYS A 324 15.32 -23.41 9.76
CA LYS A 324 16.49 -24.07 9.15
C LYS A 324 17.45 -23.11 8.41
N GLU A 325 16.98 -21.94 7.99
CA GLU A 325 17.80 -20.92 7.32
C GLU A 325 18.71 -20.14 8.29
N PHE A 326 18.24 -19.89 9.51
CA PHE A 326 18.97 -19.13 10.54
C PHE A 326 19.49 -20.01 11.68
N ASP A 327 19.20 -21.31 11.61
CA ASP A 327 19.44 -22.33 12.62
C ASP A 327 19.00 -21.94 14.04
N PHE A 328 17.81 -21.34 14.14
CA PHE A 328 17.20 -21.00 15.43
C PHE A 328 15.67 -21.12 15.38
N ILE A 329 15.06 -21.09 16.57
CA ILE A 329 13.60 -21.11 16.74
C ILE A 329 13.02 -19.68 16.70
N GLU A 330 12.22 -19.36 15.68
CA GLU A 330 11.45 -18.11 15.59
C GLU A 330 10.22 -18.18 16.51
N GLY A 331 9.70 -17.03 16.93
CA GLY A 331 8.50 -16.94 17.79
C GLY A 331 8.78 -16.63 19.25
N PHE A 332 10.03 -16.66 19.69
CA PHE A 332 10.46 -16.12 20.98
C PHE A 332 10.65 -14.60 20.95
N GLU A 333 10.57 -13.98 22.12
CA GLU A 333 10.96 -12.60 22.39
C GLU A 333 12.38 -12.32 21.89
N ASP A 334 12.51 -11.24 21.13
CA ASP A 334 13.71 -10.85 20.41
C ASP A 334 13.72 -9.32 20.28
N LEU A 335 14.44 -8.70 21.21
CA LEU A 335 14.62 -7.26 21.30
C LEU A 335 15.89 -6.83 20.54
N GLY A 336 16.32 -7.64 19.56
CA GLY A 336 17.47 -7.39 18.71
C GLY A 336 18.76 -7.40 19.52
N HIS A 337 19.41 -6.24 19.62
CA HIS A 337 20.69 -6.12 20.32
C HIS A 337 20.57 -6.11 21.85
N TYR A 338 19.36 -5.94 22.40
CA TYR A 338 19.06 -6.22 23.83
C TYR A 338 18.89 -7.72 24.13
N GLY A 339 19.03 -8.58 23.11
CA GLY A 339 19.02 -10.03 23.27
C GLY A 339 17.64 -10.67 23.09
N ARG A 340 17.61 -11.97 23.35
CA ARG A 340 16.44 -12.85 23.20
C ARG A 340 16.18 -13.58 24.50
N THR A 341 14.92 -13.82 24.83
CA THR A 341 14.53 -14.61 26.00
C THR A 341 13.75 -15.86 25.58
N ASN A 342 13.48 -16.76 26.52
CA ASN A 342 12.69 -17.97 26.27
C ASN A 342 11.16 -17.72 26.28
N LYS A 343 10.71 -16.47 26.39
CA LYS A 343 9.28 -16.11 26.40
C LYS A 343 8.71 -16.12 24.98
N SER A 344 7.50 -16.63 24.82
CA SER A 344 6.75 -16.57 23.56
C SER A 344 6.39 -15.13 23.20
N ALA A 345 6.76 -14.65 22.01
CA ALA A 345 6.43 -13.31 21.56
C ALA A 345 4.95 -13.23 21.14
N ASN A 346 4.22 -12.33 21.77
CA ASN A 346 2.78 -12.08 21.51
C ASN A 346 2.51 -10.67 20.97
N CYS A 347 3.51 -9.79 21.01
CA CYS A 347 3.49 -8.45 20.45
C CYS A 347 4.69 -8.22 19.53
N VAL A 348 4.53 -7.32 18.55
CA VAL A 348 5.65 -6.71 17.84
C VAL A 348 5.56 -5.19 17.93
N LEU A 349 6.65 -4.57 18.35
CA LEU A 349 6.90 -3.12 18.25
C LEU A 349 7.54 -2.83 16.90
N VAL A 350 7.05 -1.83 16.17
CA VAL A 350 7.58 -1.45 14.85
C VAL A 350 7.85 0.04 14.80
N PHE A 351 9.06 0.41 14.36
CA PHE A 351 9.43 1.80 14.09
C PHE A 351 9.39 2.07 12.58
N MET A 352 8.83 3.21 12.17
CA MET A 352 8.71 3.63 10.76
C MET A 352 9.10 5.10 10.61
N ALA A 353 10.00 5.40 9.67
CA ALA A 353 10.30 6.76 9.26
C ALA A 353 9.41 7.17 8.09
N GLN A 354 8.97 8.43 8.09
CA GLN A 354 8.27 9.06 6.97
C GLN A 354 8.75 10.49 6.77
N GLY A 355 8.89 10.92 5.52
CA GLY A 355 9.30 12.29 5.20
C GLY A 355 8.23 13.30 5.62
N ILE A 356 8.67 14.39 6.25
CA ILE A 356 7.78 15.50 6.66
C ILE A 356 7.38 16.28 5.40
N TYR A 357 8.34 16.81 4.64
CA TYR A 357 8.04 17.57 3.42
C TYR A 357 7.97 16.66 2.17
N SER A 358 8.77 15.58 2.12
CA SER A 358 8.80 14.65 0.97
C SER A 358 7.97 13.37 1.13
N PRO A 359 7.30 12.87 0.06
CA PRO A 359 6.36 11.75 0.13
C PRO A 359 7.05 10.38 0.11
N TRP A 360 7.73 10.02 1.19
CA TRP A 360 8.33 8.68 1.38
C TRP A 360 8.02 8.11 2.77
N LYS A 361 8.05 6.78 2.89
CA LYS A 361 7.95 6.05 4.16
C LYS A 361 8.60 4.67 4.10
N PHE A 362 9.19 4.21 5.19
CA PHE A 362 9.69 2.83 5.33
C PHE A 362 9.76 2.39 6.80
N PRO A 363 9.47 1.10 7.09
CA PRO A 363 9.79 0.52 8.39
C PRO A 363 11.30 0.46 8.57
N ILE A 364 11.78 0.91 9.72
CA ILE A 364 13.19 1.05 10.09
C ILE A 364 13.68 -0.23 10.78
N ALA A 365 12.96 -0.64 11.82
CA ALA A 365 13.30 -1.71 12.75
C ALA A 365 12.01 -2.28 13.35
N TYR A 366 12.11 -3.50 13.88
CA TYR A 366 11.03 -4.14 14.62
C TYR A 366 11.57 -5.04 15.72
N PHE A 367 10.80 -5.22 16.78
CA PHE A 367 11.21 -5.93 17.99
C PHE A 367 10.06 -6.83 18.45
N LEU A 368 10.35 -8.07 18.78
CA LEU A 368 9.37 -9.07 19.21
C LEU A 368 9.35 -9.11 20.73
N ALA A 369 8.19 -8.88 21.35
CA ALA A 369 8.06 -8.75 22.81
C ALA A 369 7.00 -9.70 23.37
N HIS A 370 7.21 -10.12 24.62
CA HIS A 370 6.18 -10.78 25.42
C HIS A 370 5.48 -9.76 26.33
N SER A 371 4.21 -9.48 26.06
CA SER A 371 3.36 -8.53 26.79
C SER A 371 3.81 -7.06 26.70
N GLY A 372 4.37 -6.68 25.55
CA GLY A 372 4.81 -5.32 25.21
C GLY A 372 6.22 -4.99 25.73
N VAL A 373 6.80 -3.90 25.24
CA VAL A 373 8.16 -3.49 25.63
C VAL A 373 8.15 -2.68 26.93
N ASN A 374 9.06 -3.01 27.84
CA ASN A 374 9.25 -2.28 29.10
C ASN A 374 9.72 -0.83 28.82
N LYS A 375 9.15 0.15 29.54
CA LYS A 375 9.47 1.58 29.43
C LYS A 375 10.97 1.92 29.37
N THR A 376 11.83 1.21 30.10
CA THR A 376 13.29 1.47 30.11
C THR A 376 13.94 1.04 28.79
N ILE A 377 13.63 -0.17 28.31
CA ILE A 377 14.10 -0.67 27.03
C ILE A 377 13.50 0.16 25.89
N LEU A 378 12.23 0.55 26.00
CA LEU A 378 11.55 1.39 25.01
C LEU A 378 12.24 2.77 24.87
N LYS A 379 12.59 3.44 25.99
CA LYS A 379 13.38 4.68 25.97
C LYS A 379 14.67 4.48 25.17
N ASN A 380 15.43 3.42 25.47
CA ASN A 380 16.71 3.19 24.82
C ASN A 380 16.52 2.88 23.32
N LEU A 381 15.54 2.04 22.97
CA LEU A 381 15.20 1.75 21.57
C LEU A 381 14.82 2.99 20.77
N ILE A 382 14.12 3.97 21.37
CA ILE A 382 13.83 5.26 20.73
C ILE A 382 15.15 6.00 20.42
N ILE A 383 16.07 6.08 21.39
CA ILE A 383 17.40 6.70 21.21
C ILE A 383 18.19 5.97 20.12
N ASP A 384 18.27 4.63 20.18
CA ASP A 384 19.00 3.78 19.23
C ASP A 384 18.50 3.98 17.79
N VAL A 385 17.17 4.04 17.61
CA VAL A 385 16.53 4.29 16.30
C VAL A 385 16.92 5.67 15.78
N LEU A 386 16.84 6.71 16.62
CA LEU A 386 17.14 8.08 16.21
C LEU A 386 18.62 8.27 15.87
N GLN A 387 19.54 7.75 16.70
CA GLN A 387 20.98 7.74 16.41
C GLN A 387 21.31 7.03 15.09
N LYS A 388 20.71 5.86 14.84
CA LYS A 388 20.89 5.10 13.58
C LYS A 388 20.34 5.81 12.35
N LEU A 389 19.35 6.69 12.49
CA LEU A 389 18.89 7.56 11.39
C LEU A 389 19.87 8.70 11.12
N PHE A 390 20.41 9.34 12.17
CA PHE A 390 21.44 10.37 12.04
C PHE A 390 22.73 9.84 11.38
N GLU A 391 23.22 8.65 11.77
CA GLU A 391 24.37 7.96 11.15
C GLU A 391 24.22 7.76 9.64
N VAL A 392 22.98 7.66 9.16
CA VAL A 392 22.62 7.42 7.75
C VAL A 392 22.37 8.72 6.97
N GLY A 393 22.49 9.88 7.62
CA GLY A 393 22.32 11.20 7.00
C GLY A 393 20.86 11.63 6.84
N LEU A 394 19.94 11.03 7.60
CA LEU A 394 18.56 11.51 7.73
C LEU A 394 18.44 12.48 8.91
N CYS A 395 17.43 13.33 8.86
CA CYS A 395 17.15 14.33 9.89
C CYS A 395 15.83 13.98 10.59
N PRO A 396 15.79 13.04 11.55
CA PRO A 396 14.62 12.86 12.38
C PRO A 396 14.40 14.14 13.20
N LYS A 397 13.17 14.66 13.16
CA LYS A 397 12.77 15.87 13.92
C LYS A 397 11.65 15.61 14.92
N ILE A 398 10.84 14.58 14.68
CA ILE A 398 9.62 14.31 15.44
C ILE A 398 9.51 12.81 15.72
N ILE A 399 9.14 12.45 16.95
CA ILE A 399 8.60 11.12 17.28
C ILE A 399 7.09 11.19 17.52
N VAL A 400 6.38 10.14 17.10
CA VAL A 400 4.93 10.00 17.29
C VAL A 400 4.59 8.61 17.81
N CYS A 401 3.75 8.54 18.84
CA CYS A 401 3.24 7.29 19.39
C CYS A 401 1.82 7.45 19.96
N ASP A 402 1.20 6.34 20.33
CA ASP A 402 -0.07 6.32 21.05
C ASP A 402 0.10 6.77 22.51
N GLN A 403 -1.03 6.94 23.21
CA GLN A 403 -1.01 7.34 24.62
C GLN A 403 -0.94 6.16 25.62
N GLY A 404 -0.33 5.04 25.24
CA GLY A 404 -0.08 3.90 26.11
C GLY A 404 0.72 4.27 27.36
N THR A 405 0.52 3.54 28.46
CA THR A 405 1.19 3.84 29.75
C THR A 405 2.72 3.71 29.67
N ASN A 406 3.21 2.72 28.93
CA ASN A 406 4.65 2.53 28.71
C ASN A 406 5.23 3.64 27.85
N ASN A 407 4.52 4.06 26.79
CA ASN A 407 4.91 5.16 25.90
C ASN A 407 4.99 6.48 26.67
N GLN A 408 3.94 6.85 27.41
CA GLN A 408 3.96 8.02 28.29
C GLN A 408 5.10 7.97 29.31
N SER A 409 5.37 6.81 29.92
CA SER A 409 6.47 6.71 30.89
C SER A 409 7.86 6.78 30.25
N ALA A 410 8.04 6.26 29.04
CA ALA A 410 9.31 6.33 28.31
C ALA A 410 9.61 7.78 27.88
N LEU A 411 8.59 8.51 27.39
CA LEU A 411 8.71 9.93 27.06
C LEU A 411 9.02 10.80 28.28
N LYS A 412 8.35 10.56 29.42
CA LYS A 412 8.69 11.25 30.68
C LYS A 412 10.10 10.96 31.17
N SER A 413 10.64 9.77 30.90
CA SER A 413 12.04 9.44 31.15
C SER A 413 13.03 10.02 30.12
N LEU A 414 12.54 10.72 29.09
CA LEU A 414 13.30 11.58 28.18
C LEU A 414 13.06 13.08 28.50
N ASP A 415 12.53 13.38 29.69
CA ASP A 415 12.23 14.73 30.19
C ASP A 415 11.20 15.52 29.35
N VAL A 416 10.41 14.80 28.53
CA VAL A 416 9.30 15.38 27.75
C VAL A 416 8.12 15.73 28.66
N SER A 417 7.61 16.95 28.52
CA SER A 417 6.45 17.49 29.24
C SER A 417 5.48 18.21 28.30
N GLU A 418 4.38 18.73 28.84
CA GLU A 418 3.38 19.51 28.08
C GLU A 418 3.96 20.85 27.57
N ASP A 419 4.80 21.51 28.38
CA ASP A 419 5.44 22.80 28.06
C ASP A 419 6.72 22.63 27.24
N ASN A 420 7.48 21.56 27.54
CA ASN A 420 8.65 21.13 26.79
C ASN A 420 8.36 19.80 26.05
N PRO A 421 7.62 19.84 24.93
CA PRO A 421 7.23 18.66 24.14
C PRO A 421 8.38 18.16 23.25
N PHE A 422 9.61 18.16 23.78
CA PHE A 422 10.84 17.82 23.05
C PHE A 422 11.94 17.34 24.01
N PHE A 423 12.97 16.74 23.42
CA PHE A 423 14.20 16.32 24.09
C PHE A 423 15.38 16.43 23.11
N PHE A 424 16.61 16.20 23.57
CA PHE A 424 17.81 16.31 22.74
C PHE A 424 18.52 14.95 22.56
N ILE A 425 19.04 14.71 21.35
CA ILE A 425 20.02 13.66 21.06
C ILE A 425 21.15 14.30 20.27
N ASN A 426 22.39 14.24 20.77
CA ASN A 426 23.58 14.78 20.09
C ASN A 426 23.32 16.22 19.58
N ASP A 427 22.87 17.10 20.49
CA ASP A 427 22.46 18.50 20.24
C ASP A 427 21.29 18.72 19.26
N ASN A 428 20.73 17.66 18.68
CA ASN A 428 19.56 17.75 17.82
C ASN A 428 18.28 17.72 18.66
N LYS A 429 17.47 18.77 18.56
CA LYS A 429 16.13 18.88 19.16
C LYS A 429 15.14 17.95 18.45
N ILE A 430 14.55 17.01 19.19
CA ILE A 430 13.52 16.07 18.73
C ILE A 430 12.21 16.38 19.44
N PHE A 431 11.16 16.72 18.69
CA PHE A 431 9.82 16.94 19.24
C PHE A 431 9.07 15.63 19.44
N SER A 432 8.18 15.58 20.42
CA SER A 432 7.44 14.38 20.81
C SER A 432 5.94 14.65 20.84
N LEU A 433 5.21 14.03 19.91
CA LEU A 433 3.78 14.21 19.72
C LEU A 433 3.01 12.91 20.04
N PHE A 434 1.76 13.04 20.44
CA PHE A 434 0.84 11.90 20.55
C PHE A 434 -0.05 11.81 19.31
N ASP A 435 -0.44 10.59 18.95
CA ASP A 435 -1.31 10.38 17.80
C ASP A 435 -2.72 10.99 18.01
N VAL A 436 -3.02 11.99 17.20
CA VAL A 436 -4.25 12.80 17.27
C VAL A 436 -5.53 11.98 17.02
N PRO A 437 -5.61 11.08 16.02
CA PRO A 437 -6.68 10.10 15.90
C PRO A 437 -6.92 9.26 17.18
N HIS A 438 -5.87 8.85 17.90
CA HIS A 438 -5.97 8.15 19.20
C HIS A 438 -6.44 9.06 20.33
N LEU A 439 -5.96 10.30 20.41
CA LEU A 439 -6.46 11.29 21.37
C LEU A 439 -7.96 11.58 21.17
N LEU A 440 -8.40 11.77 19.92
CA LEU A 440 -9.83 11.95 19.57
C LEU A 440 -10.67 10.71 19.94
N LYS A 441 -10.17 9.50 19.63
CA LYS A 441 -10.79 8.24 20.09
C LYS A 441 -11.00 8.24 21.60
N SER A 442 -10.01 8.74 22.36
CA SER A 442 -10.01 8.80 23.82
C SER A 442 -10.99 9.83 24.38
N ILE A 443 -11.05 11.05 23.82
CA ILE A 443 -12.05 12.08 24.20
C ILE A 443 -13.47 11.50 24.10
N ARG A 444 -13.83 10.97 22.92
CA ARG A 444 -15.15 10.36 22.69
C ARG A 444 -15.43 9.18 23.63
N ASN A 445 -14.43 8.34 23.92
CA ASN A 445 -14.61 7.23 24.87
C ASN A 445 -14.80 7.71 26.32
N ASN A 446 -14.17 8.81 26.71
CA ASN A 446 -14.35 9.42 28.02
C ASN A 446 -15.73 10.06 28.16
N LEU A 447 -16.17 10.82 27.14
CA LEU A 447 -17.46 11.51 27.11
C LEU A 447 -18.66 10.54 27.12
N ILE A 448 -18.61 9.41 26.42
CA ILE A 448 -19.69 8.39 26.46
C ILE A 448 -20.00 7.89 27.89
N ASN A 449 -19.05 8.01 28.83
CA ASN A 449 -19.15 7.42 30.17
C ASN A 449 -19.09 8.46 31.31
N ALA A 450 -19.13 9.76 31.01
CA ALA A 450 -18.91 10.86 31.94
C ALA A 450 -19.27 12.22 31.32
N CYS A 451 -19.57 13.22 32.14
CA CYS A 451 -19.64 14.61 31.68
C CYS A 451 -18.24 15.26 31.75
N PHE A 452 -18.00 16.28 30.93
CA PHE A 452 -16.86 17.17 31.12
C PHE A 452 -17.32 18.48 31.77
N ILE A 453 -16.41 19.11 32.53
CA ILE A 453 -16.62 20.39 33.19
C ILE A 453 -15.44 21.29 32.81
N LYS A 454 -15.75 22.52 32.40
CA LYS A 454 -14.79 23.57 32.12
C LYS A 454 -15.38 24.90 32.56
N ASP A 455 -14.72 25.62 33.47
CA ASP A 455 -15.11 26.96 33.90
C ASP A 455 -16.62 27.05 34.27
N ASN A 456 -17.06 26.12 35.13
CA ASN A 456 -18.46 25.86 35.53
C ASN A 456 -19.45 25.45 34.43
N LYS A 457 -19.05 25.41 33.15
CA LYS A 457 -19.85 24.86 32.05
C LYS A 457 -19.76 23.33 32.03
N ILE A 458 -20.91 22.67 32.04
CA ILE A 458 -21.04 21.22 31.91
C ILE A 458 -21.30 20.86 30.44
N ILE A 459 -20.58 19.86 29.95
CA ILE A 459 -20.69 19.24 28.63
C ILE A 459 -21.21 17.81 28.83
N SER A 460 -22.34 17.47 28.23
CA SER A 460 -23.04 16.20 28.46
C SER A 460 -23.17 15.37 27.19
N PHE A 461 -22.92 14.06 27.29
CA PHE A 461 -23.20 13.12 26.20
C PHE A 461 -24.72 12.95 25.95
N ASP A 462 -25.56 13.24 26.94
CA ASP A 462 -27.00 13.11 26.80
C ASP A 462 -27.59 14.14 25.81
N ASP A 463 -26.97 15.32 25.64
CA ASP A 463 -27.38 16.29 24.61
C ASP A 463 -27.17 15.70 23.19
N ILE A 464 -26.05 15.00 22.99
CA ILE A 464 -25.72 14.31 21.72
C ILE A 464 -26.72 13.17 21.47
N LYS A 465 -27.02 12.38 22.50
CA LYS A 465 -27.98 11.29 22.45
C LYS A 465 -29.40 11.78 22.13
N LYS A 466 -29.90 12.80 22.86
CA LYS A 466 -31.22 13.41 22.62
C LYS A 466 -31.32 13.98 21.20
N THR A 467 -30.30 14.72 20.74
CA THR A 467 -30.25 15.26 19.37
C THR A 467 -30.29 14.16 18.31
N TYR A 468 -29.58 13.05 18.53
CA TYR A 468 -29.65 11.88 17.64
C TYR A 468 -31.02 11.20 17.67
N GLU A 469 -31.66 11.09 18.83
CA GLU A 469 -32.98 10.48 18.98
C GLU A 469 -34.08 11.32 18.30
N LEU A 470 -34.01 12.66 18.40
CA LEU A 470 -34.84 13.59 17.61
C LEU A 470 -34.59 13.44 16.10
N ASP A 471 -33.34 13.52 15.65
CA ASP A 471 -32.98 13.37 14.23
C ASP A 471 -33.35 11.99 13.65
N LYS A 472 -33.43 10.95 14.48
CA LYS A 472 -33.82 9.59 14.08
C LYS A 472 -35.34 9.46 13.86
N GLN A 473 -36.15 10.32 14.47
CA GLN A 473 -37.60 10.37 14.28
C GLN A 473 -38.00 11.07 12.97
N ASN A 474 -37.16 11.93 12.42
CA ASN A 474 -37.44 12.64 11.16
C ASN A 474 -37.58 11.67 9.97
N HIS A 475 -38.68 11.80 9.23
CA HIS A 475 -39.06 10.95 8.11
C HIS A 475 -38.61 11.53 6.76
N LYS A 476 -38.83 12.83 6.54
CA LYS A 476 -38.57 13.54 5.27
C LYS A 476 -37.09 13.72 5.00
N SER A 477 -36.32 14.16 6.01
CA SER A 477 -34.87 14.36 5.88
C SER A 477 -34.20 14.24 7.25
N ARG A 478 -32.94 13.80 7.26
CA ARG A 478 -32.12 13.67 8.47
C ARG A 478 -30.92 14.60 8.36
N SER A 479 -30.68 15.42 9.37
CA SER A 479 -29.49 16.24 9.54
C SER A 479 -28.24 15.39 9.74
N LEU A 480 -28.36 14.26 10.46
CA LEU A 480 -27.25 13.40 10.86
C LEU A 480 -27.15 12.08 10.06
N VAL A 481 -27.20 12.16 8.73
CA VAL A 481 -27.18 11.01 7.78
C VAL A 481 -25.99 10.04 8.00
N LYS A 482 -24.83 10.53 8.48
CA LYS A 482 -23.66 9.69 8.78
C LYS A 482 -23.79 8.94 10.12
N ILE A 483 -24.58 9.45 11.06
CA ILE A 483 -24.70 8.93 12.43
C ILE A 483 -25.71 7.79 12.52
N THR A 484 -25.36 6.79 13.31
CA THR A 484 -26.09 5.53 13.50
C THR A 484 -25.98 5.10 14.97
N ASP A 485 -26.81 4.13 15.39
CA ASP A 485 -26.77 3.55 16.74
C ASP A 485 -25.36 3.07 17.15
N ALA A 486 -24.50 2.67 16.19
CA ALA A 486 -23.11 2.29 16.44
C ALA A 486 -22.19 3.44 16.92
N HIS A 487 -22.62 4.70 16.78
CA HIS A 487 -21.91 5.89 17.25
C HIS A 487 -22.30 6.25 18.70
N ILE A 488 -23.60 6.17 19.01
CA ILE A 488 -24.16 6.49 20.34
C ILE A 488 -23.97 5.32 21.32
N TYR A 489 -24.15 4.09 20.84
CA TYR A 489 -24.09 2.85 21.61
C TYR A 489 -22.98 1.91 21.09
N PRO A 490 -21.70 2.31 21.05
CA PRO A 490 -20.63 1.50 20.49
C PRO A 490 -20.24 0.31 21.37
N SER A 491 -20.22 -0.89 20.79
CA SER A 491 -19.55 -2.06 21.37
C SER A 491 -18.03 -1.85 21.49
N SER A 492 -17.34 -2.69 22.27
CA SER A 492 -15.89 -2.59 22.53
C SER A 492 -15.06 -2.48 21.24
N PHE A 493 -15.37 -3.27 20.19
CA PHE A 493 -14.69 -3.19 18.90
C PHE A 493 -15.03 -1.91 18.10
N GLN A 494 -16.23 -1.34 18.29
CA GLN A 494 -16.61 -0.06 17.66
C GLN A 494 -15.94 1.12 18.36
N LYS A 495 -15.71 1.05 19.69
CA LYS A 495 -14.92 2.05 20.43
C LYS A 495 -13.49 2.21 19.91
N MET A 496 -12.91 1.19 19.27
CA MET A 496 -11.58 1.31 18.65
C MET A 496 -11.57 2.07 17.30
N ARG A 497 -12.73 2.30 16.66
CA ARG A 497 -12.77 2.92 15.32
C ARG A 497 -12.71 4.45 15.41
N VAL A 498 -11.64 5.04 14.83
CA VAL A 498 -11.48 6.50 14.68
C VAL A 498 -12.67 7.11 13.93
N LYS A 499 -13.08 6.50 12.81
CA LYS A 499 -14.16 6.98 11.95
C LYS A 499 -15.47 7.29 12.70
N LEU A 500 -15.82 6.48 13.70
CA LEU A 500 -17.01 6.70 14.51
C LEU A 500 -16.83 7.85 15.52
N ALA A 501 -15.61 8.09 16.00
CA ALA A 501 -15.30 9.24 16.86
C ALA A 501 -15.34 10.55 16.07
N ALA A 502 -14.65 10.60 14.91
CA ALA A 502 -14.61 11.78 14.06
C ALA A 502 -15.98 12.15 13.46
N GLN A 503 -16.83 11.18 13.14
CA GLN A 503 -18.20 11.48 12.68
C GLN A 503 -19.08 12.00 13.82
N LEU A 504 -18.95 11.46 15.03
CA LEU A 504 -19.71 11.89 16.20
C LEU A 504 -19.30 13.29 16.69
N LEU A 505 -17.99 13.57 16.74
CA LEU A 505 -17.42 14.86 17.12
C LEU A 505 -17.13 15.73 15.88
N SER A 506 -18.15 15.92 15.04
CA SER A 506 -18.05 16.69 13.80
C SER A 506 -18.85 18.00 13.85
N ASN A 507 -18.49 18.97 12.99
CA ASN A 507 -19.26 20.20 12.83
C ASN A 507 -20.75 19.92 12.50
N SER A 508 -21.05 18.84 11.75
CA SER A 508 -22.44 18.44 11.48
C SER A 508 -23.22 18.02 12.73
N MET A 509 -22.56 17.52 13.78
CA MET A 509 -23.19 17.25 15.07
C MET A 509 -23.40 18.55 15.86
N SER A 510 -22.39 19.42 15.97
CA SER A 510 -22.56 20.74 16.60
C SER A 510 -23.72 21.52 15.97
N ALA A 511 -23.73 21.62 14.64
CA ALA A 511 -24.76 22.33 13.89
C ALA A 511 -26.18 21.78 14.15
N ALA A 512 -26.33 20.46 14.25
CA ALA A 512 -27.61 19.84 14.59
C ALA A 512 -28.06 20.18 16.02
N ILE A 513 -27.14 20.15 17.00
CA ILE A 513 -27.44 20.54 18.39
C ILE A 513 -27.83 22.02 18.44
N ARG A 514 -27.04 22.93 17.84
CA ARG A 514 -27.37 24.37 17.76
C ARG A 514 -28.75 24.61 17.16
N THR A 515 -29.08 23.94 16.05
CA THR A 515 -30.41 24.04 15.43
C THR A 515 -31.51 23.51 16.35
N CYS A 516 -31.31 22.42 17.10
CA CYS A 516 -32.31 21.93 18.06
C CYS A 516 -32.55 22.89 19.23
N ILE A 517 -31.52 23.64 19.66
CA ILE A 517 -31.66 24.69 20.69
C ILE A 517 -32.48 25.86 20.12
N GLN A 518 -32.07 26.38 18.96
CA GLN A 518 -32.71 27.55 18.33
C GLN A 518 -34.15 27.29 17.86
N THR A 519 -34.53 26.03 17.61
CA THR A 519 -35.90 25.58 17.30
C THR A 519 -36.70 25.20 18.55
N GLY A 520 -36.12 25.29 19.75
CA GLY A 520 -36.78 24.93 21.01
C GLY A 520 -36.95 23.42 21.25
N GLN A 521 -36.58 22.56 20.30
CA GLN A 521 -36.72 21.10 20.39
C GLN A 521 -35.79 20.45 21.43
N LEU A 522 -34.66 21.08 21.75
CA LEU A 522 -33.72 20.62 22.78
C LEU A 522 -33.56 21.66 23.90
N GLN A 523 -34.40 21.53 24.92
CA GLN A 523 -34.27 22.27 26.16
C GLN A 523 -33.30 21.54 27.11
N SER A 524 -32.10 22.09 27.27
CA SER A 524 -31.05 21.56 28.14
C SER A 524 -30.06 22.67 28.51
N ASN A 525 -29.71 22.79 29.79
CA ASN A 525 -28.77 23.82 30.27
C ASN A 525 -27.32 23.57 29.82
N THR A 526 -27.04 22.38 29.26
CA THR A 526 -25.71 21.95 28.81
C THR A 526 -25.54 21.91 27.30
N SER A 527 -26.62 21.96 26.51
CA SER A 527 -26.58 21.71 25.07
C SER A 527 -25.75 22.72 24.28
N SER A 528 -25.79 24.01 24.65
CA SER A 528 -24.92 25.03 24.02
C SER A 528 -23.45 24.72 24.27
N ASN A 529 -23.07 24.45 25.52
CA ASN A 529 -21.69 24.09 25.89
C ASN A 529 -21.22 22.82 25.16
N THR A 530 -22.12 21.84 25.02
CA THR A 530 -21.86 20.59 24.27
C THR A 530 -21.64 20.87 22.78
N ALA A 531 -22.42 21.76 22.16
CA ALA A 531 -22.21 22.17 20.77
C ALA A 531 -20.87 22.91 20.58
N ASP A 532 -20.59 23.91 21.42
CA ASP A 532 -19.33 24.68 21.42
C ASP A 532 -18.11 23.75 21.55
N PHE A 533 -18.17 22.77 22.45
CA PHE A 533 -17.11 21.77 22.64
C PHE A 533 -16.93 20.86 21.41
N ILE A 534 -18.01 20.38 20.79
CA ILE A 534 -17.93 19.51 19.60
C ILE A 534 -17.34 20.26 18.41
N GLU A 535 -17.72 21.53 18.23
CA GLU A 535 -17.17 22.40 17.19
C GLU A 535 -15.68 22.67 17.40
N PHE A 536 -15.28 23.02 18.64
CA PHE A 536 -13.88 23.18 19.00
C PHE A 536 -13.05 21.91 18.70
N ILE A 537 -13.54 20.73 19.10
CA ILE A 537 -12.83 19.46 18.85
C ILE A 537 -12.80 19.09 17.35
N ASN A 538 -13.85 19.40 16.57
CA ASN A 538 -13.83 19.24 15.12
C ASN A 538 -12.69 20.09 14.51
N ASN A 539 -12.69 21.39 14.82
CA ASN A 539 -11.76 22.34 14.23
C ASN A 539 -10.31 22.04 14.65
N LEU A 540 -10.09 21.62 15.89
CA LEU A 540 -8.80 21.12 16.37
C LEU A 540 -8.32 19.87 15.62
N PHE A 541 -9.22 18.91 15.37
CA PHE A 541 -8.88 17.70 14.63
C PHE A 541 -8.55 18.00 13.15
N ASP A 542 -9.28 18.93 12.52
CA ASP A 542 -9.01 19.40 11.16
C ASP A 542 -7.64 20.10 11.09
N CYS A 543 -7.34 21.03 12.02
CA CYS A 543 -6.04 21.73 12.13
C CYS A 543 -4.86 20.77 12.26
N LEU A 544 -5.05 19.67 12.99
CA LEU A 544 -4.02 18.65 13.25
C LEU A 544 -4.02 17.49 12.23
N ASN A 545 -4.78 17.58 11.14
CA ASN A 545 -4.84 16.56 10.08
C ASN A 545 -4.89 17.15 8.66
N SER A 546 -4.30 18.33 8.45
CA SER A 546 -4.32 19.04 7.18
C SER A 546 -3.45 18.37 6.12
N ARG A 547 -3.97 18.29 4.88
CA ARG A 547 -3.36 17.56 3.75
C ARG A 547 -3.01 18.45 2.55
N SER A 548 -3.49 19.69 2.54
CA SER A 548 -3.34 20.64 1.45
C SER A 548 -3.06 22.04 2.01
N LEU A 549 -2.41 22.89 1.21
CA LEU A 549 -2.18 24.29 1.55
C LEU A 549 -3.51 25.03 1.81
N TYR A 550 -4.46 24.84 0.90
CA TYR A 550 -5.76 25.50 0.90
C TYR A 550 -6.90 24.48 0.95
N SER A 551 -8.02 24.88 1.52
CA SER A 551 -9.25 24.10 1.67
C SER A 551 -10.44 25.05 1.85
N ASN A 552 -11.64 24.61 1.47
CA ASN A 552 -12.87 25.36 1.73
C ASN A 552 -13.21 25.42 3.24
N ASN A 553 -12.65 24.51 4.05
CA ASN A 553 -12.65 24.61 5.50
C ASN A 553 -11.33 25.27 5.93
N PRO A 554 -11.35 26.50 6.50
CA PRO A 554 -10.14 27.22 6.88
C PRO A 554 -9.31 26.49 7.95
N TYR A 555 -9.94 25.64 8.77
CA TYR A 555 -9.27 24.83 9.77
C TYR A 555 -8.55 23.61 9.18
N LEU A 556 -8.85 23.20 7.94
CA LEU A 556 -8.21 22.04 7.28
C LEU A 556 -7.03 22.45 6.36
N CYS A 557 -6.64 23.72 6.38
CA CYS A 557 -5.49 24.26 5.65
C CYS A 557 -4.15 23.87 6.33
N ALA A 558 -3.04 24.03 5.60
CA ALA A 558 -1.72 23.89 6.18
C ALA A 558 -1.48 24.97 7.27
N LEU A 559 -0.67 24.64 8.27
CA LEU A 559 -0.22 25.61 9.27
C LEU A 559 0.74 26.61 8.59
N THR A 560 0.44 27.90 8.72
CA THR A 560 1.21 29.04 8.18
C THR A 560 1.15 30.22 9.16
N ASP A 561 2.04 31.20 9.03
CA ASP A 561 2.08 32.36 9.94
C ASP A 561 0.85 33.28 9.85
N VAL A 562 0.28 33.45 8.66
CA VAL A 562 -0.87 34.31 8.39
C VAL A 562 -2.21 33.54 8.48
N GLY A 563 -2.14 32.21 8.63
CA GLY A 563 -3.30 31.32 8.54
C GLY A 563 -4.10 31.20 9.85
N THR A 564 -5.42 31.05 9.72
CA THR A 564 -6.36 30.84 10.84
C THR A 564 -5.96 29.67 11.76
N VAL A 565 -5.35 28.63 11.18
CA VAL A 565 -4.87 27.43 11.88
C VAL A 565 -3.91 27.77 13.02
N LYS A 566 -2.96 28.69 12.82
CA LYS A 566 -1.97 29.04 13.85
C LYS A 566 -2.62 29.69 15.06
N ASN A 567 -3.43 30.72 14.82
CA ASN A 567 -4.12 31.47 15.88
C ASN A 567 -5.11 30.56 16.63
N PHE A 568 -5.81 29.67 15.91
CA PHE A 568 -6.67 28.66 16.54
C PHE A 568 -5.87 27.70 17.44
N LEU A 569 -4.73 27.17 16.97
CA LEU A 569 -3.91 26.25 17.75
C LEU A 569 -3.32 26.92 19.01
N ILE A 570 -2.96 28.21 18.93
CA ILE A 570 -2.51 28.98 20.10
C ILE A 570 -3.62 29.07 21.16
N GLY A 571 -4.86 29.39 20.78
CA GLY A 571 -5.99 29.36 21.73
C GLY A 571 -6.38 27.94 22.19
N ALA A 572 -6.03 26.90 21.43
CA ALA A 572 -6.37 25.52 21.73
C ALA A 572 -5.41 24.84 22.74
N SER A 573 -4.17 25.31 22.88
CA SER A 573 -3.19 24.73 23.84
C SER A 573 -3.68 24.86 25.28
N GLU A 574 -4.19 26.05 25.63
CA GLU A 574 -4.74 26.39 26.95
C GLU A 574 -6.10 25.75 27.21
N TYR A 575 -6.85 25.40 26.16
CA TYR A 575 -8.25 24.96 26.27
C TYR A 575 -8.44 23.77 27.22
N PHE A 576 -7.46 22.87 27.27
CA PHE A 576 -7.51 21.61 28.02
C PHE A 576 -7.02 21.71 29.48
N ILE A 577 -6.38 22.80 29.88
CA ILE A 577 -5.78 22.95 31.22
C ILE A 577 -6.84 22.81 32.32
N ASN A 578 -7.95 23.56 32.19
CA ASN A 578 -9.07 23.54 33.14
C ASN A 578 -10.16 22.48 32.83
N LEU A 579 -9.97 21.65 31.79
CA LEU A 579 -10.98 20.67 31.40
C LEU A 579 -10.91 19.44 32.31
N GLN A 580 -11.98 19.19 33.07
CA GLN A 580 -12.09 18.07 33.99
C GLN A 580 -13.19 17.10 33.56
N LYS A 581 -13.07 15.83 33.96
CA LYS A 581 -14.06 14.78 33.74
C LYS A 581 -14.73 14.40 35.06
N LEU A 582 -16.05 14.57 35.12
CA LEU A 582 -16.88 14.14 36.23
C LEU A 582 -17.49 12.75 35.94
N LYS A 583 -17.12 11.75 36.73
CA LYS A 583 -17.72 10.40 36.65
C LYS A 583 -18.09 9.89 38.04
N LYS A 584 -19.38 9.61 38.27
CA LYS A 584 -19.92 9.15 39.58
C LYS A 584 -19.42 10.02 40.75
N GLY A 585 -19.57 11.35 40.64
CA GLY A 585 -19.11 12.31 41.65
C GLY A 585 -17.59 12.56 41.69
N LYS A 586 -16.75 11.70 41.09
CA LYS A 586 -15.29 11.90 41.09
C LYS A 586 -14.83 12.76 39.90
N LEU A 587 -14.14 13.85 40.21
CA LEU A 587 -13.40 14.67 39.24
C LEU A 587 -12.04 14.02 38.94
N THR A 588 -11.66 14.00 37.67
CA THR A 588 -10.40 13.46 37.16
C THR A 588 -9.96 14.21 35.91
N GLN A 589 -8.66 14.27 35.61
CA GLN A 589 -8.15 14.77 34.33
C GLN A 589 -7.69 13.57 33.47
N PRO A 590 -8.42 13.20 32.40
CA PRO A 590 -8.00 12.19 31.44
C PRO A 590 -6.63 12.52 30.82
N PRO A 591 -5.73 11.52 30.64
CA PRO A 591 -4.44 11.74 29.99
C PRO A 591 -4.56 12.41 28.62
N CYS A 592 -5.63 12.14 27.86
CA CYS A 592 -5.79 12.68 26.51
C CYS A 592 -5.88 14.21 26.44
N PHE A 593 -6.26 14.88 27.52
CA PHE A 593 -6.27 16.34 27.58
C PHE A 593 -4.85 16.90 27.58
N LYS A 594 -4.00 16.40 28.48
CA LYS A 594 -2.55 16.64 28.50
C LYS A 594 -1.87 16.25 27.18
N GLY A 595 -2.31 15.14 26.59
CA GLY A 595 -1.83 14.67 25.29
C GLY A 595 -2.13 15.64 24.13
N PHE A 596 -3.31 16.29 24.15
CA PHE A 596 -3.62 17.35 23.19
C PHE A 596 -2.74 18.59 23.44
N THR A 597 -2.62 19.09 24.68
CA THR A 597 -1.76 20.25 25.00
C THR A 597 -0.31 20.02 24.56
N GLN A 598 0.30 18.88 24.93
CA GLN A 598 1.65 18.53 24.48
C GLN A 598 1.77 18.48 22.95
N THR A 599 0.79 17.91 22.26
CA THR A 599 0.82 17.79 20.79
C THR A 599 0.64 19.14 20.10
N ILE A 600 -0.23 20.01 20.59
CA ILE A 600 -0.43 21.37 20.07
C ILE A 600 0.84 22.19 20.27
N ASN A 601 1.38 22.21 21.49
CA ASN A 601 2.63 22.89 21.82
C ASN A 601 3.80 22.37 20.96
N GLY A 602 3.89 21.06 20.77
CA GLY A 602 4.93 20.43 19.96
C GLY A 602 4.83 20.79 18.48
N VAL A 603 3.62 20.84 17.90
CA VAL A 603 3.41 21.27 16.51
C VAL A 603 3.74 22.75 16.33
N LEU A 604 3.32 23.62 17.26
CA LEU A 604 3.62 25.06 17.21
C LEU A 604 5.12 25.33 17.34
N GLN A 605 5.78 24.78 18.37
CA GLN A 605 7.22 24.97 18.58
C GLN A 605 8.06 24.34 17.46
N PHE A 606 7.62 23.22 16.88
CA PHE A 606 8.28 22.63 15.71
C PHE A 606 8.15 23.55 14.49
N PHE A 607 6.96 24.09 14.21
CA PHE A 607 6.76 25.01 13.08
C PHE A 607 7.65 26.26 13.20
N GLU A 608 7.75 26.86 14.39
CA GLU A 608 8.67 27.98 14.64
C GLU A 608 10.14 27.59 14.45
N ALA A 609 10.57 26.41 14.94
CA ALA A 609 11.95 25.94 14.77
C ALA A 609 12.31 25.70 13.29
N GLU A 610 11.37 25.20 12.49
CA GLU A 610 11.58 24.87 11.08
C GLU A 610 11.70 26.09 10.17
N LYS A 611 11.33 27.31 10.63
CA LYS A 611 11.58 28.56 9.89
C LYS A 611 13.05 28.78 9.57
N SER A 612 13.95 28.29 10.44
CA SER A 612 15.40 28.28 10.21
C SER A 612 15.85 27.44 8.99
N ASN A 613 14.95 26.64 8.40
CA ASN A 613 15.19 25.77 7.24
C ASN A 613 14.32 26.14 6.03
N ASP A 614 13.92 27.41 5.90
CA ASP A 614 13.08 27.96 4.83
C ASP A 614 11.75 27.20 4.64
N ILE A 615 11.08 26.91 5.76
CA ILE A 615 9.76 26.26 5.81
C ILE A 615 8.68 27.30 6.05
N VAL A 616 7.89 27.58 5.01
CA VAL A 616 6.78 28.56 5.05
C VAL A 616 5.46 27.95 5.55
N PHE A 617 5.31 26.63 5.43
CA PHE A 617 4.08 25.93 5.79
C PHE A 617 4.32 24.49 6.28
N LEU A 618 3.38 23.96 7.05
CA LEU A 618 3.42 22.59 7.57
C LEU A 618 2.08 21.86 7.38
N MET A 619 2.13 20.68 6.75
CA MET A 619 0.99 19.76 6.63
C MET A 619 0.97 18.81 7.84
N THR A 620 -0.04 18.93 8.70
CA THR A 620 -0.08 18.22 9.98
C THR A 620 -0.45 16.73 9.84
N ASN A 621 -1.03 16.30 8.71
CA ASN A 621 -1.36 14.89 8.46
C ASN A 621 -0.15 13.92 8.40
N ARG A 622 1.09 14.43 8.40
CA ARG A 622 2.32 13.63 8.44
C ARG A 622 2.92 13.52 9.84
N LEU A 623 2.22 14.07 10.84
CA LEU A 623 2.60 14.10 12.25
C LEU A 623 1.76 13.11 13.09
N ASN A 624 1.15 12.12 12.43
CA ASN A 624 0.31 11.07 13.02
C ASN A 624 0.82 9.66 12.65
N GLN A 625 0.27 8.62 13.29
CA GLN A 625 0.68 7.23 13.09
C GLN A 625 -0.23 6.45 12.11
N ASP A 626 -1.18 7.09 11.42
CA ASP A 626 -2.10 6.43 10.47
C ASP A 626 -1.34 5.59 9.43
N ARG A 627 -0.20 6.09 8.92
CA ARG A 627 0.63 5.39 7.94
C ARG A 627 1.27 4.10 8.48
N LEU A 628 1.45 3.99 9.81
CA LEU A 628 1.92 2.79 10.51
C LEU A 628 0.78 1.80 10.78
N GLU A 629 -0.40 2.26 11.19
CA GLU A 629 -1.60 1.39 11.28
C GLU A 629 -1.96 0.76 9.92
N ASN A 630 -1.77 1.51 8.83
CA ASN A 630 -1.89 1.00 7.46
C ASN A 630 -0.84 -0.08 7.14
N LEU A 631 0.39 0.04 7.64
CA LEU A 631 1.43 -0.98 7.49
C LEU A 631 1.05 -2.27 8.26
N PHE A 632 0.45 -2.14 9.44
CA PHE A 632 -0.06 -3.30 10.20
C PHE A 632 -1.19 -4.00 9.46
N SER A 633 -2.05 -3.23 8.79
CA SER A 633 -3.09 -3.77 7.91
C SER A 633 -2.51 -4.56 6.73
N ILE A 634 -1.40 -4.11 6.13
CA ILE A 634 -0.66 -4.87 5.10
C ILE A 634 -0.12 -6.19 5.67
N PHE A 635 0.44 -6.19 6.88
CA PHE A 635 0.96 -7.41 7.51
C PHE A 635 -0.15 -8.44 7.79
N ARG A 636 -1.34 -8.01 8.21
CA ARG A 636 -2.52 -8.87 8.41
C ARG A 636 -3.15 -9.35 7.10
N GLN A 637 -2.96 -8.64 5.98
CA GLN A 637 -3.41 -9.08 4.65
C GLN A 637 -2.51 -10.16 4.05
N ASN A 638 -1.22 -10.13 4.35
CA ASN A 638 -0.26 -11.12 3.86
C ASN A 638 -0.61 -12.55 4.32
N GLY A 639 -0.37 -13.52 3.43
CA GLY A 639 -0.66 -14.93 3.69
C GLY A 639 -2.13 -15.35 3.49
N GLY A 640 -2.99 -14.47 2.98
CA GLY A 640 -4.41 -14.78 2.73
C GLY A 640 -5.36 -14.20 3.79
N TYR A 641 -5.11 -12.96 4.22
CA TYR A 641 -5.88 -12.27 5.26
C TYR A 641 -5.77 -12.94 6.64
N ASN A 642 -4.55 -13.31 7.04
CA ASN A 642 -4.29 -13.78 8.40
C ASN A 642 -4.38 -12.64 9.42
N LYS A 643 -5.51 -12.57 10.13
CA LYS A 643 -5.78 -11.58 11.18
C LYS A 643 -4.65 -11.48 12.23
N ASN A 644 -4.00 -12.61 12.59
CA ASN A 644 -2.93 -12.66 13.58
C ASN A 644 -1.67 -13.31 12.95
N PRO A 645 -0.78 -12.51 12.32
CA PRO A 645 0.45 -13.01 11.70
C PRO A 645 1.41 -13.62 12.75
N THR A 646 2.23 -14.59 12.35
CA THR A 646 3.33 -15.14 13.18
C THR A 646 4.58 -14.25 13.08
N ALA A 647 5.55 -14.43 13.99
CA ALA A 647 6.85 -13.73 13.93
C ALA A 647 7.54 -13.85 12.54
N ARG A 648 7.54 -15.05 11.95
CA ARG A 648 8.04 -15.28 10.58
C ARG A 648 7.26 -14.52 9.50
N THR A 649 5.94 -14.43 9.68
CA THR A 649 5.05 -13.68 8.78
C THR A 649 5.34 -12.18 8.84
N ILE A 650 5.55 -11.63 10.04
CA ILE A 650 5.98 -10.24 10.25
C ILE A 650 7.35 -10.00 9.60
N ARG A 651 8.35 -10.82 9.93
CA ARG A 651 9.71 -10.75 9.35
C ARG A 651 9.70 -10.69 7.83
N THR A 652 8.98 -11.62 7.19
CA THR A 652 8.89 -11.69 5.73
C THR A 652 8.08 -10.56 5.11
N SER A 653 7.11 -10.00 5.85
CA SER A 653 6.34 -8.82 5.44
C SER A 653 7.17 -7.53 5.50
N ILE A 654 7.88 -7.29 6.61
CA ILE A 654 8.76 -6.11 6.79
C ILE A 654 9.83 -6.09 5.70
N ARG A 655 10.55 -7.21 5.54
CA ARG A 655 11.53 -7.43 4.46
C ARG A 655 11.01 -7.03 3.07
N SER A 656 9.75 -7.36 2.77
CA SER A 656 9.12 -7.06 1.48
C SER A 656 8.77 -5.56 1.35
N ASN A 657 8.30 -4.93 2.43
CA ASN A 657 7.98 -3.49 2.45
C ASN A 657 9.26 -2.63 2.36
N CYS A 658 10.30 -2.94 3.13
CA CYS A 658 11.61 -2.26 3.08
C CYS A 658 12.18 -2.23 1.65
N ILE A 659 12.17 -3.37 0.95
CA ILE A 659 12.65 -3.46 -0.43
C ILE A 659 11.78 -2.60 -1.37
N PHE A 660 10.45 -2.69 -1.27
CA PHE A 660 9.56 -1.93 -2.15
C PHE A 660 9.65 -0.41 -1.95
N SER A 661 9.75 0.08 -0.70
CA SER A 661 9.92 1.51 -0.38
C SER A 661 11.23 2.12 -0.92
N LEU A 662 12.24 1.29 -1.23
CA LEU A 662 13.46 1.73 -1.91
C LEU A 662 13.33 1.67 -3.45
N CYS A 663 12.45 0.82 -3.99
CA CYS A 663 12.30 0.57 -5.43
C CYS A 663 11.15 1.33 -6.12
N THR A 664 10.54 2.32 -5.46
CA THR A 664 9.45 3.12 -6.04
C THR A 664 9.91 3.91 -7.28
N SER A 665 9.33 3.61 -8.44
CA SER A 665 9.55 4.36 -9.68
C SER A 665 9.02 5.78 -9.60
N LYS A 666 9.79 6.76 -10.10
CA LYS A 666 9.28 8.11 -10.42
C LYS A 666 8.04 7.96 -11.32
N GLY A 667 6.88 8.45 -10.87
CA GLY A 667 5.65 8.50 -11.67
C GLY A 667 4.50 7.54 -11.31
N THR A 668 4.59 6.71 -10.25
CA THR A 668 3.40 5.95 -9.79
C THR A 668 2.62 6.69 -8.72
N ASN A 669 1.58 7.44 -9.14
CA ASN A 669 0.57 8.02 -8.25
C ASN A 669 -0.21 6.90 -7.54
N CYS A 670 0.24 6.53 -6.34
CA CYS A 670 -0.38 5.50 -5.49
C CYS A 670 -0.53 5.98 -4.03
N GLU A 671 -0.87 7.27 -3.84
CA GLU A 671 -1.68 7.72 -2.70
C GLU A 671 -3.12 7.97 -3.16
N ALA A 672 -3.75 6.94 -3.73
CA ALA A 672 -5.21 6.88 -3.79
C ALA A 672 -5.71 6.59 -2.37
N ALA A 673 -5.98 7.65 -1.60
CA ALA A 673 -6.70 7.53 -0.34
C ALA A 673 -8.10 6.96 -0.63
N GLN A 674 -8.28 5.65 -0.42
CA GLN A 674 -9.58 4.99 -0.47
C GLN A 674 -10.41 5.32 0.78
N GLU A 675 -10.82 6.58 0.92
CA GLU A 675 -11.99 6.94 1.71
C GLU A 675 -12.90 7.89 0.92
N ASP A 676 -14.21 7.75 1.16
CA ASP A 676 -15.31 8.47 0.53
C ASP A 676 -15.40 8.34 -1.00
N ALA A 677 -15.68 7.10 -1.42
CA ALA A 677 -16.39 6.84 -2.67
C ALA A 677 -17.77 7.54 -2.65
N ASN A 678 -17.84 8.73 -3.22
CA ASN A 678 -19.04 9.12 -3.96
C ASN A 678 -19.27 8.05 -5.04
N PRO A 679 -20.49 7.55 -5.25
CA PRO A 679 -20.77 6.65 -6.36
C PRO A 679 -20.65 7.46 -7.66
N VAL A 680 -19.47 7.42 -8.27
CA VAL A 680 -19.30 7.77 -9.67
C VAL A 680 -20.11 6.75 -10.45
N ILE A 681 -21.30 7.17 -10.86
CA ILE A 681 -22.10 6.44 -11.84
C ILE A 681 -21.25 6.45 -13.11
N ILE A 682 -20.73 5.28 -13.47
CA ILE A 682 -20.03 5.09 -14.74
C ILE A 682 -21.13 5.12 -15.80
N ASP A 683 -21.33 6.28 -16.42
CA ASP A 683 -22.12 6.35 -17.65
C ASP A 683 -21.44 5.46 -18.71
N PRO A 684 -22.19 4.54 -19.34
CA PRO A 684 -21.62 3.70 -20.38
C PRO A 684 -21.25 4.58 -21.59
N VAL A 685 -19.95 4.61 -21.90
CA VAL A 685 -19.34 5.38 -22.98
C VAL A 685 -20.14 5.25 -24.28
N ARG A 686 -20.78 6.34 -24.71
CA ARG A 686 -21.19 6.51 -26.10
C ARG A 686 -19.97 7.00 -26.90
N PRO A 687 -19.62 6.35 -28.02
CA PRO A 687 -18.53 6.82 -28.86
C PRO A 687 -18.96 8.08 -29.61
N LEU A 688 -18.35 9.22 -29.32
CA LEU A 688 -18.44 10.40 -30.17
C LEU A 688 -17.29 10.40 -31.18
N ASN A 689 -17.65 10.69 -32.43
CA ASN A 689 -16.72 10.75 -33.55
C ASN A 689 -15.84 12.00 -33.48
N LYS A 690 -14.67 11.89 -34.13
CA LYS A 690 -13.69 12.96 -34.30
C LYS A 690 -14.31 14.20 -34.95
N ILE A 691 -13.97 15.37 -34.42
CA ILE A 691 -13.67 16.57 -35.22
C ILE A 691 -12.42 17.20 -34.61
N ASP A 692 -11.37 17.33 -35.42
CA ASP A 692 -10.17 18.11 -35.10
C ASP A 692 -10.42 19.60 -35.41
N PHE A 693 -9.85 20.54 -34.65
CA PHE A 693 -8.79 21.44 -35.17
C PHE A 693 -8.28 22.44 -34.11
N ASN A 694 -7.07 22.95 -34.37
CA ASN A 694 -6.31 23.87 -33.51
C ASN A 694 -6.84 25.32 -33.57
N SER A 695 -6.63 26.09 -32.49
CA SER A 695 -5.75 27.29 -32.53
C SER A 695 -5.54 27.86 -31.12
N SER A 696 -4.65 28.85 -30.99
CA SER A 696 -3.99 29.27 -29.75
C SER A 696 -4.25 30.73 -29.36
N THR A 697 -3.92 31.02 -28.09
CA THR A 697 -3.36 32.30 -27.56
C THR A 697 -4.22 33.56 -27.36
N SER A 698 -3.84 34.28 -26.28
CA SER A 698 -3.84 35.74 -26.03
C SER A 698 -5.13 36.55 -25.72
N SER A 699 -5.37 36.74 -24.40
CA SER A 699 -5.38 38.03 -23.64
C SER A 699 -6.35 39.21 -23.92
N SER A 700 -6.66 39.93 -22.82
CA SER A 700 -7.17 41.33 -22.69
C SER A 700 -8.60 41.59 -23.24
N SER A 701 -9.61 41.95 -22.41
CA SER A 701 -9.90 43.27 -21.81
C SER A 701 -10.25 44.34 -22.87
N SER A 702 -11.27 45.19 -22.75
CA SER A 702 -12.12 45.60 -21.60
C SER A 702 -13.43 46.28 -22.09
N ASP A 703 -14.27 46.74 -21.15
CA ASP A 703 -15.33 47.78 -21.30
C ASP A 703 -16.58 47.39 -22.15
N THR A 704 -17.80 47.88 -21.91
CA THR A 704 -18.31 48.99 -21.08
C THR A 704 -19.56 48.62 -20.24
N GLU A 705 -19.69 49.25 -19.07
CA GLU A 705 -20.80 50.10 -18.59
C GLU A 705 -22.15 50.14 -19.38
N CYS A 706 -23.32 50.41 -18.77
CA CYS A 706 -23.76 50.44 -17.35
C CYS A 706 -25.32 50.49 -17.27
N ASN A 707 -25.84 50.51 -16.03
CA ASN A 707 -27.11 51.10 -15.55
C ASN A 707 -27.96 51.94 -16.54
N SER A 708 -29.29 52.02 -16.49
CA SER A 708 -30.31 51.52 -15.55
C SER A 708 -31.68 51.99 -16.07
N ASN A 709 -32.80 51.33 -15.71
CA ASN A 709 -33.91 52.02 -15.02
C ASN A 709 -35.06 51.10 -14.61
N LEU A 710 -35.68 51.50 -13.50
CA LEU A 710 -36.82 50.89 -12.84
C LEU A 710 -38.14 51.39 -13.46
N SER A 711 -39.10 50.50 -13.68
CA SER A 711 -40.52 50.89 -13.78
C SER A 711 -41.42 49.83 -13.12
N LEU A 712 -42.06 50.23 -12.02
CA LEU A 712 -43.20 49.51 -11.44
C LEU A 712 -44.41 49.68 -12.37
N CYS A 713 -45.17 48.60 -12.58
CA CYS A 713 -46.61 48.70 -12.81
C CYS A 713 -47.34 47.69 -11.91
N ILE A 714 -48.22 48.22 -11.08
CA ILE A 714 -49.19 47.46 -10.27
C ILE A 714 -50.46 47.29 -11.11
N LEU A 715 -51.11 46.13 -11.05
CA LEU A 715 -52.57 45.99 -11.18
C LEU A 715 -53.06 44.66 -10.58
N SER A 716 -54.17 44.77 -9.85
CA SER A 716 -55.05 43.75 -9.25
C SER A 716 -55.65 42.76 -10.26
N SER A 717 -56.25 41.61 -9.92
CA SER A 717 -56.53 40.85 -8.68
C SER A 717 -56.70 39.35 -9.09
N ASP A 718 -56.82 38.31 -8.26
CA ASP A 718 -57.89 37.99 -7.29
C ASP A 718 -57.39 37.02 -6.20
N GLU A 719 -58.05 37.07 -5.03
CA GLU A 719 -57.77 36.19 -3.90
C GLU A 719 -58.47 34.83 -4.03
N ASP A 720 -57.73 33.74 -3.82
CA ASP A 720 -58.29 32.48 -3.33
C ASP A 720 -57.60 32.19 -1.99
N SER A 721 -58.31 32.47 -0.89
CA SER A 721 -57.77 32.49 0.46
C SER A 721 -57.52 31.08 1.00
N VAL A 722 -56.25 30.72 1.20
CA VAL A 722 -55.86 29.57 2.01
C VAL A 722 -55.40 30.07 3.36
N ASN A 723 -56.15 29.71 4.42
CA ASN A 723 -55.83 30.05 5.81
C ASN A 723 -54.36 29.77 6.14
N ILE A 724 -53.62 30.84 6.44
CA ILE A 724 -52.28 30.74 6.98
C ILE A 724 -52.40 30.62 8.50
N ASP A 725 -52.38 29.39 9.00
CA ASP A 725 -52.19 29.10 10.43
C ASP A 725 -50.77 29.54 10.86
N ASN A 726 -50.63 30.83 11.15
CA ASN A 726 -49.43 31.47 11.66
C ASN A 726 -49.18 31.08 13.13
N ASN A 727 -48.76 29.83 13.37
CA ASN A 727 -47.90 29.42 14.49
C ASN A 727 -47.57 27.91 14.42
N THR A 728 -46.81 27.50 13.39
CA THR A 728 -46.12 26.20 13.41
C THR A 728 -44.66 26.41 13.81
N ASP A 729 -44.26 25.88 14.97
CA ASP A 729 -42.87 25.91 15.40
C ASP A 729 -41.98 25.14 14.42
N VAL A 730 -40.94 25.82 13.92
CA VAL A 730 -40.03 25.27 12.90
C VAL A 730 -39.19 24.16 13.50
N SER A 731 -39.21 22.97 12.89
CA SER A 731 -38.49 21.80 13.40
C SER A 731 -37.08 21.63 12.81
N LEU A 732 -36.25 20.78 13.43
CA LEU A 732 -35.00 20.29 12.83
C LEU A 732 -35.28 19.60 11.47
N GLU A 733 -36.44 18.94 11.30
CA GLU A 733 -36.79 18.32 10.02
C GLU A 733 -36.90 19.38 8.92
N ASP A 734 -37.63 20.49 9.15
CA ASP A 734 -37.80 21.57 8.17
C ASP A 734 -36.46 22.23 7.81
N CYS A 735 -35.60 22.43 8.80
CA CYS A 735 -34.22 22.88 8.60
C CYS A 735 -33.40 21.89 7.76
N SER A 736 -33.59 20.59 7.97
CA SER A 736 -32.90 19.52 7.22
C SER A 736 -33.43 19.32 5.80
N VAL A 737 -34.71 19.64 5.55
CA VAL A 737 -35.31 19.69 4.21
C VAL A 737 -34.74 20.88 3.45
N THR A 738 -34.68 22.06 4.08
CA THR A 738 -34.11 23.28 3.49
C THR A 738 -32.63 23.11 3.13
N TYR A 739 -31.84 22.50 4.02
CA TYR A 739 -30.45 22.14 3.72
C TYR A 739 -30.33 21.15 2.54
N PHE A 740 -31.23 20.17 2.45
CA PHE A 740 -31.22 19.18 1.37
C PHE A 740 -31.67 19.77 0.02
N ALA A 741 -32.61 20.72 0.02
CA ALA A 741 -32.98 21.49 -1.17
C ALA A 741 -31.77 22.29 -1.69
N GLY A 742 -31.06 23.03 -0.82
CA GLY A 742 -29.82 23.73 -1.19
C GLY A 742 -28.75 22.80 -1.80
N TYR A 743 -28.58 21.59 -1.25
CA TYR A 743 -27.70 20.56 -1.82
C TYR A 743 -28.12 20.10 -3.22
N LEU A 744 -29.42 19.91 -3.48
CA LEU A 744 -29.93 19.55 -4.80
C LEU A 744 -29.71 20.66 -5.83
N GLY A 745 -29.94 21.92 -5.45
CA GLY A 745 -29.62 23.08 -6.27
C GLY A 745 -28.13 23.16 -6.61
N TYR A 746 -27.26 22.96 -5.62
CA TYR A 746 -25.81 22.93 -5.81
C TYR A 746 -25.36 21.79 -6.75
N LYS A 747 -25.96 20.60 -6.62
CA LYS A 747 -25.73 19.48 -7.53
C LYS A 747 -26.19 19.74 -8.96
N CYS A 748 -27.21 20.56 -9.15
CA CYS A 748 -27.65 21.04 -10.45
C CYS A 748 -26.64 22.03 -11.06
N MET A 749 -26.18 23.01 -10.27
CA MET A 749 -25.17 23.98 -10.71
C MET A 749 -23.87 23.33 -11.16
N ASN A 750 -23.32 22.42 -10.36
CA ASN A 750 -22.07 21.72 -10.71
C ASN A 750 -22.16 20.88 -11.99
N LYS A 751 -23.37 20.56 -12.49
CA LYS A 751 -23.56 19.79 -13.73
C LYS A 751 -23.86 20.68 -14.94
N PHE A 752 -24.67 21.73 -14.77
CA PHE A 752 -25.23 22.49 -15.89
C PHE A 752 -24.86 23.99 -15.91
N ASN A 753 -24.36 24.54 -14.80
CA ASN A 753 -23.89 25.93 -14.66
C ASN A 753 -24.84 26.99 -15.32
N CYS A 754 -26.13 26.92 -14.98
CA CYS A 754 -27.18 27.69 -15.66
C CYS A 754 -27.64 28.90 -14.84
N ASN A 755 -27.42 30.11 -15.38
CA ASN A 755 -27.76 31.38 -14.73
C ASN A 755 -29.25 31.49 -14.35
N GLN A 756 -30.16 31.02 -15.21
CA GLN A 756 -31.61 31.07 -14.92
C GLN A 756 -31.97 30.21 -13.70
N CYS A 757 -31.41 29.00 -13.64
CA CYS A 757 -31.57 28.15 -12.46
C CYS A 757 -30.88 28.73 -11.22
N GLN A 758 -29.89 29.63 -11.35
CA GLN A 758 -29.25 30.25 -10.19
C GLN A 758 -30.21 31.22 -9.50
N LEU A 759 -30.90 32.05 -10.28
CA LEU A 759 -31.94 32.97 -9.80
C LEU A 759 -33.19 32.22 -9.30
N GLU A 760 -33.55 31.10 -9.95
CA GLU A 760 -34.74 30.33 -9.57
C GLU A 760 -34.52 29.48 -8.30
N LEU A 761 -33.35 28.84 -8.15
CA LEU A 761 -33.12 27.85 -7.11
C LEU A 761 -32.55 28.42 -5.80
N PHE A 762 -31.92 29.60 -5.82
CA PHE A 762 -31.27 30.22 -4.66
C PHE A 762 -31.81 31.61 -4.35
N MET A 763 -31.63 32.08 -3.12
CA MET A 763 -31.84 33.49 -2.77
C MET A 763 -30.52 34.23 -2.64
N ASP A 764 -30.49 35.49 -3.06
CA ASP A 764 -29.23 36.24 -3.12
C ASP A 764 -28.72 36.72 -1.75
N LYS A 765 -29.57 37.19 -0.81
CA LYS A 765 -29.08 37.84 0.43
C LYS A 765 -29.82 37.63 1.78
N ASN A 766 -31.02 37.03 1.84
CA ASN A 766 -31.77 36.94 3.11
C ASN A 766 -31.59 35.60 3.86
N LEU A 767 -31.03 35.66 5.07
CA LEU A 767 -30.82 34.53 6.01
C LEU A 767 -31.53 34.69 7.38
N ASN A 768 -32.70 35.34 7.40
CA ASN A 768 -33.47 35.54 8.63
C ASN A 768 -34.58 34.49 8.88
N ASP A 769 -34.74 33.49 8.01
CA ASP A 769 -35.73 32.42 8.22
C ASP A 769 -35.21 31.36 9.20
N LYS A 770 -36.02 31.04 10.23
CA LYS A 770 -35.77 29.91 11.16
C LYS A 770 -35.51 28.58 10.41
N LYS A 771 -36.07 28.36 9.23
CA LYS A 771 -35.83 27.15 8.41
C LYS A 771 -34.41 27.07 7.83
N GLN A 772 -33.64 28.15 7.86
CA GLN A 772 -32.28 28.21 7.32
C GLN A 772 -31.19 28.03 8.40
N LEU A 773 -31.56 27.88 9.68
CA LEU A 773 -30.63 27.75 10.81
C LEU A 773 -29.57 26.64 10.61
N LEU A 774 -29.93 25.50 10.01
CA LEU A 774 -28.98 24.41 9.75
C LEU A 774 -27.96 24.73 8.63
N LEU A 775 -28.29 25.62 7.69
CA LEU A 775 -27.34 26.12 6.69
C LEU A 775 -26.34 27.07 7.35
N ILE A 776 -26.84 28.00 8.16
CA ILE A 776 -26.03 28.97 8.93
C ILE A 776 -25.04 28.23 9.84
N ASN A 777 -25.55 27.33 10.70
CA ASN A 777 -24.73 26.58 11.66
C ASN A 777 -23.75 25.59 11.00
N LYS A 778 -23.88 25.27 9.71
CA LYS A 778 -22.94 24.39 8.98
C LYS A 778 -21.90 25.13 8.16
N ASN A 779 -22.02 26.44 7.97
CA ASN A 779 -21.09 27.20 7.14
C ASN A 779 -19.82 27.57 7.94
N TYR A 780 -18.65 27.38 7.36
CA TYR A 780 -17.36 27.67 8.02
C TYR A 780 -16.87 29.11 7.82
N ILE A 781 -17.48 29.84 6.88
CA ILE A 781 -17.11 31.20 6.48
C ILE A 781 -18.35 32.08 6.66
N SER A 782 -18.17 33.35 7.02
CA SER A 782 -19.25 34.34 7.03
C SER A 782 -19.93 34.42 5.66
N ILE A 783 -21.26 34.46 5.64
CA ILE A 783 -22.05 34.37 4.40
C ILE A 783 -21.78 35.51 3.41
N ASN A 784 -21.17 36.61 3.86
CA ASN A 784 -20.84 37.76 3.02
C ASN A 784 -19.77 37.47 1.95
N ASN A 785 -19.09 36.32 2.00
CA ASN A 785 -18.20 35.85 0.93
C ASN A 785 -18.97 34.95 -0.04
N GLU A 786 -18.73 35.09 -1.35
CA GLU A 786 -19.38 34.28 -2.42
C GLU A 786 -19.12 32.76 -2.29
N SER A 787 -18.15 32.37 -1.47
CA SER A 787 -17.76 30.99 -1.15
C SER A 787 -18.48 30.46 0.10
N GLY A 788 -19.66 29.84 -0.08
CA GLY A 788 -20.42 29.25 1.03
C GLY A 788 -21.61 28.39 0.63
N LEU A 789 -22.33 27.89 1.63
CA LEU A 789 -23.63 27.23 1.46
C LEU A 789 -24.71 28.28 1.11
N LYS A 790 -25.30 28.18 -0.09
CA LYS A 790 -26.39 29.07 -0.53
C LYS A 790 -27.76 28.57 -0.06
N ALA A 791 -28.63 29.48 0.37
CA ALA A 791 -30.01 29.16 0.75
C ALA A 791 -30.90 28.93 -0.48
N PRO A 792 -31.77 27.91 -0.49
CA PRO A 792 -32.71 27.68 -1.58
C PRO A 792 -33.82 28.76 -1.60
N SER A 793 -34.41 29.00 -2.77
CA SER A 793 -35.61 29.84 -2.89
C SER A 793 -36.82 29.20 -2.20
N ASN A 794 -37.76 30.03 -1.72
CA ASN A 794 -38.95 29.55 -1.01
C ASN A 794 -39.83 28.65 -1.89
N ASN A 795 -39.99 28.98 -3.18
CA ASN A 795 -40.71 28.13 -4.14
C ASN A 795 -40.02 26.76 -4.27
N PHE A 796 -38.71 26.75 -4.51
CA PHE A 796 -37.96 25.50 -4.65
C PHE A 796 -37.99 24.63 -3.39
N ASN A 797 -37.89 25.24 -2.20
CA ASN A 797 -37.98 24.50 -0.93
C ASN A 797 -39.37 23.87 -0.72
N ASN A 798 -40.45 24.59 -1.06
CA ASN A 798 -41.82 24.06 -1.02
C ASN A 798 -42.01 22.87 -1.98
N VAL A 799 -41.47 22.98 -3.21
CA VAL A 799 -41.47 21.91 -4.20
C VAL A 799 -40.72 20.67 -3.68
N VAL A 800 -39.50 20.82 -3.13
CA VAL A 800 -38.71 19.72 -2.56
C VAL A 800 -39.44 19.06 -1.37
N ASN A 801 -40.05 19.85 -0.47
CA ASN A 801 -40.84 19.33 0.65
C ASN A 801 -42.03 18.47 0.14
N LYS A 802 -42.73 18.91 -0.92
CA LYS A 802 -43.80 18.11 -1.54
C LYS A 802 -43.28 16.81 -2.17
N MET A 803 -42.14 16.86 -2.88
CA MET A 803 -41.50 15.67 -3.45
C MET A 803 -41.11 14.65 -2.38
N LEU A 804 -40.59 15.10 -1.24
CA LEU A 804 -40.26 14.24 -0.10
C LEU A 804 -41.51 13.60 0.52
N ASN A 805 -42.61 14.34 0.66
CA ASN A 805 -43.88 13.79 1.15
C ASN A 805 -44.44 12.71 0.20
N ILE A 806 -44.37 12.93 -1.12
CA ILE A 806 -44.77 11.93 -2.13
C ILE A 806 -43.89 10.68 -2.01
N PHE A 807 -42.58 10.85 -1.82
CA PHE A 807 -41.65 9.75 -1.65
C PHE A 807 -41.97 8.92 -0.40
N GLU A 808 -42.06 9.53 0.78
CA GLU A 808 -42.27 8.81 2.05
C GLU A 808 -43.61 8.06 2.05
N ASN A 809 -44.70 8.68 1.57
CA ASN A 809 -46.03 8.07 1.53
C ASN A 809 -46.16 6.88 0.54
N ASN A 810 -45.21 6.72 -0.39
CA ASN A 810 -45.25 5.68 -1.41
C ASN A 810 -44.10 4.67 -1.32
N TYR A 811 -42.96 5.01 -0.72
CA TYR A 811 -41.74 4.19 -0.78
C TYR A 811 -41.97 2.72 -0.39
N GLU A 812 -42.71 2.45 0.68
CA GLU A 812 -43.00 1.09 1.14
C GLU A 812 -43.81 0.27 0.13
N LYS A 813 -44.77 0.91 -0.57
CA LYS A 813 -45.62 0.29 -1.61
C LYS A 813 -44.83 -0.08 -2.88
N TYR A 814 -43.66 0.53 -3.09
CA TYR A 814 -42.83 0.35 -4.28
C TYR A 814 -41.48 -0.35 -3.98
N LEU A 815 -41.14 -0.59 -2.71
CA LEU A 815 -39.87 -1.18 -2.25
C LEU A 815 -39.49 -2.48 -3.00
N ASN A 816 -40.46 -3.35 -3.23
CA ASN A 816 -40.26 -4.67 -3.85
C ASN A 816 -40.39 -4.65 -5.39
N LYS A 817 -40.68 -3.51 -6.01
CA LYS A 817 -40.98 -3.41 -7.45
C LYS A 817 -39.72 -3.12 -8.28
N LYS A 818 -39.62 -3.78 -9.45
CA LYS A 818 -38.59 -3.44 -10.46
C LYS A 818 -38.83 -2.04 -11.01
N LYS A 819 -37.76 -1.33 -11.37
CA LYS A 819 -37.78 0.08 -11.85
C LYS A 819 -38.38 1.08 -10.85
N ILE A 820 -38.21 0.85 -9.54
CA ILE A 820 -38.69 1.74 -8.44
C ILE A 820 -38.46 3.24 -8.70
N ARG A 821 -37.27 3.65 -9.20
CA ARG A 821 -36.99 5.06 -9.53
C ARG A 821 -37.99 5.61 -10.53
N PHE A 822 -38.15 4.95 -11.68
CA PHE A 822 -39.08 5.38 -12.74
C PHE A 822 -40.52 5.49 -12.21
N GLN A 823 -40.97 4.49 -11.46
CA GLN A 823 -42.33 4.49 -10.88
C GLN A 823 -42.56 5.64 -9.89
N LEU A 824 -41.56 5.99 -9.08
CA LEU A 824 -41.61 7.15 -8.20
C LEU A 824 -41.48 8.49 -8.95
N THR A 825 -40.68 8.55 -10.02
CA THR A 825 -40.56 9.75 -10.88
C THR A 825 -41.92 10.10 -11.51
N GLU A 826 -42.66 9.11 -12.04
CA GLU A 826 -44.01 9.36 -12.59
C GLU A 826 -45.02 9.82 -11.53
N LEU A 827 -44.97 9.26 -10.31
CA LEU A 827 -45.81 9.74 -9.19
C LEU A 827 -45.48 11.18 -8.76
N VAL A 828 -44.20 11.57 -8.80
CA VAL A 828 -43.76 12.94 -8.50
C VAL A 828 -44.21 13.91 -9.59
N LYS A 829 -44.07 13.55 -10.87
CA LYS A 829 -44.57 14.35 -12.00
C LYS A 829 -46.07 14.59 -11.95
N ASN A 830 -46.87 13.62 -11.52
CA ASN A 830 -48.33 13.74 -11.50
C ASN A 830 -48.87 14.68 -10.39
N ASN A 831 -48.01 15.37 -9.63
CA ASN A 831 -48.45 16.26 -8.55
C ASN A 831 -48.63 17.71 -9.02
N LYS A 832 -49.81 18.29 -8.79
CA LYS A 832 -50.17 19.66 -9.22
C LYS A 832 -49.10 20.74 -8.96
N THR A 833 -48.41 20.71 -7.81
CA THR A 833 -47.37 21.73 -7.51
C THR A 833 -46.05 21.47 -8.24
N VAL A 834 -45.74 20.21 -8.52
CA VAL A 834 -44.55 19.82 -9.31
C VAL A 834 -44.79 20.10 -10.79
N ILE A 835 -46.02 19.88 -11.27
CA ILE A 835 -46.47 20.25 -12.63
C ILE A 835 -46.28 21.76 -12.85
N LYS A 836 -46.86 22.61 -11.99
CA LYS A 836 -46.66 24.07 -12.04
C LYS A 836 -45.18 24.46 -12.09
N TRP A 837 -44.35 23.87 -11.22
CA TRP A 837 -42.91 24.14 -11.21
C TRP A 837 -42.17 23.67 -12.47
N LEU A 838 -42.64 22.62 -13.16
CA LEU A 838 -42.07 22.17 -14.44
C LEU A 838 -42.56 23.05 -15.61
N ASP A 839 -43.81 23.51 -15.57
CA ASP A 839 -44.44 24.32 -16.61
C ASP A 839 -44.03 25.81 -16.57
N GLU A 840 -43.74 26.35 -15.37
CA GLU A 840 -43.19 27.70 -15.17
C GLU A 840 -41.81 27.91 -15.82
N SER A 841 -41.10 26.83 -16.17
CA SER A 841 -39.86 26.93 -16.95
C SER A 841 -40.12 27.02 -18.45
N MET A 842 -39.65 28.09 -19.07
CA MET A 842 -39.34 28.07 -20.50
C MET A 842 -38.44 26.87 -20.83
N LYS A 843 -38.69 26.22 -21.98
CA LYS A 843 -38.23 24.87 -22.36
C LYS A 843 -36.76 24.53 -22.06
N ASN A 844 -35.88 25.52 -22.00
CA ASN A 844 -34.43 25.41 -21.84
C ASN A 844 -33.99 24.85 -20.47
N CYS A 845 -34.81 24.89 -19.41
CA CYS A 845 -34.44 24.41 -18.06
C CYS A 845 -35.11 23.09 -17.63
N LEU A 846 -35.93 22.47 -18.49
CA LEU A 846 -36.69 21.26 -18.12
C LEU A 846 -35.77 20.07 -17.77
N GLU A 847 -34.65 19.89 -18.48
CA GLU A 847 -33.67 18.83 -18.18
C GLU A 847 -33.03 19.02 -16.79
N HIS A 848 -32.76 20.27 -16.39
CA HIS A 848 -32.18 20.60 -15.09
C HIS A 848 -33.15 20.21 -13.95
N LYS A 849 -34.43 20.55 -14.09
CA LYS A 849 -35.49 20.21 -13.13
C LYS A 849 -35.74 18.70 -13.05
N MET A 850 -35.74 18.02 -14.19
CA MET A 850 -35.80 16.55 -14.24
C MET A 850 -34.61 15.88 -13.55
N TYR A 851 -33.40 16.41 -13.72
CA TYR A 851 -32.21 15.92 -13.02
C TYR A 851 -32.33 16.11 -11.49
N ILE A 852 -32.87 17.23 -11.02
CA ILE A 852 -33.13 17.46 -9.58
C ILE A 852 -34.07 16.38 -9.00
N ILE A 853 -35.17 16.07 -9.69
CA ILE A 853 -36.12 15.01 -9.29
C ILE A 853 -35.41 13.66 -9.19
N ASP A 854 -34.64 13.29 -10.21
CA ASP A 854 -33.92 12.02 -10.24
C ASP A 854 -32.84 11.95 -9.13
N GLN A 855 -32.11 13.04 -8.86
CA GLN A 855 -31.14 13.10 -7.76
C GLN A 855 -31.81 12.96 -6.39
N LEU A 856 -32.94 13.65 -6.15
CA LEU A 856 -33.72 13.54 -4.91
C LEU A 856 -34.11 12.08 -4.65
N LEU A 857 -34.68 11.41 -5.64
CA LEU A 857 -35.10 10.02 -5.54
C LEU A 857 -33.92 9.07 -5.33
N ILE A 858 -32.81 9.23 -6.06
CA ILE A 858 -31.59 8.43 -5.89
C ILE A 858 -31.05 8.56 -4.46
N CYS A 859 -30.90 9.78 -3.95
CA CYS A 859 -30.40 10.04 -2.59
C CYS A 859 -31.32 9.41 -1.53
N LYS A 860 -32.64 9.56 -1.66
CA LYS A 860 -33.60 9.03 -0.69
C LYS A 860 -33.68 7.50 -0.70
N ILE A 861 -33.70 6.86 -1.88
CA ILE A 861 -33.65 5.39 -2.01
C ILE A 861 -32.36 4.83 -1.41
N PHE A 862 -31.21 5.46 -1.69
CA PHE A 862 -29.92 5.02 -1.14
C PHE A 862 -29.86 5.17 0.40
N ASN A 863 -30.37 6.28 0.94
CA ASN A 863 -30.39 6.49 2.38
C ASN A 863 -31.33 5.51 3.12
N LYS A 864 -32.54 5.24 2.60
CA LYS A 864 -33.45 4.24 3.19
C LYS A 864 -32.88 2.83 3.13
N THR A 865 -32.35 2.39 1.98
CA THR A 865 -31.72 1.05 1.84
C THR A 865 -30.50 0.87 2.75
N LYS A 866 -29.68 1.92 2.94
CA LYS A 866 -28.58 1.92 3.91
C LYS A 866 -29.07 1.71 5.35
N MET A 867 -30.16 2.36 5.77
CA MET A 867 -30.77 2.16 7.09
C MET A 867 -31.26 0.70 7.29
N PHE A 868 -31.95 0.12 6.31
CA PHE A 868 -32.36 -1.30 6.35
C PHE A 868 -31.16 -2.28 6.50
N SER A 869 -30.04 -1.97 5.84
CA SER A 869 -28.83 -2.80 5.93
C SER A 869 -28.20 -2.82 7.34
N THR A 870 -28.43 -1.76 8.13
CA THR A 870 -27.91 -1.63 9.50
C THR A 870 -28.82 -2.21 10.58
N THR A 871 -30.14 -2.28 10.35
CA THR A 871 -31.11 -2.74 11.36
C THR A 871 -31.36 -4.25 11.34
N SER A 872 -31.21 -4.93 10.20
CA SER A 872 -31.55 -6.36 10.14
C SER A 872 -30.50 -7.28 10.83
N LYS A 873 -30.95 -8.11 11.79
CA LYS A 873 -30.18 -9.28 12.28
C LYS A 873 -29.72 -10.20 11.13
N LEU A 874 -30.49 -10.24 10.04
CA LEU A 874 -30.23 -11.01 8.83
C LEU A 874 -28.92 -10.63 8.12
N ALA A 875 -28.50 -9.36 8.15
CA ALA A 875 -27.21 -8.93 7.56
C ALA A 875 -25.98 -9.47 8.30
N LYS A 876 -26.11 -9.88 9.57
CA LYS A 876 -25.08 -10.65 10.29
C LYS A 876 -25.12 -12.13 9.93
N LEU A 877 -26.31 -12.70 9.76
CA LEU A 877 -26.50 -14.10 9.36
C LEU A 877 -26.04 -14.39 7.93
N SER A 878 -26.22 -13.47 6.98
CA SER A 878 -25.74 -13.67 5.60
C SER A 878 -24.21 -13.75 5.50
N LYS A 879 -23.48 -12.94 6.29
CA LYS A 879 -22.02 -13.04 6.41
C LYS A 879 -21.54 -14.34 7.08
N LEU A 880 -22.33 -14.92 7.97
CA LEU A 880 -22.04 -16.23 8.57
C LEU A 880 -22.33 -17.39 7.60
N LYS A 881 -23.45 -17.34 6.84
CA LYS A 881 -23.77 -18.39 5.85
C LYS A 881 -22.75 -18.49 4.71
N ILE A 882 -22.15 -17.38 4.29
CA ILE A 882 -21.08 -17.39 3.27
C ILE A 882 -19.78 -18.04 3.79
N LEU A 883 -19.55 -18.06 5.11
CA LEU A 883 -18.39 -18.70 5.74
C LEU A 883 -18.58 -20.19 6.05
N ASN A 884 -19.79 -20.74 5.88
CA ASN A 884 -20.08 -22.17 6.04
C ASN A 884 -20.15 -22.93 4.70
N HIS A 885 -19.85 -22.26 3.58
CA HIS A 885 -19.82 -22.85 2.23
C HIS A 885 -18.52 -22.53 1.45
N ILE A 886 -17.43 -22.28 2.19
CA ILE A 886 -16.04 -22.24 1.71
C ILE A 886 -15.20 -23.09 2.66
#